data_AF-A0A2E8J108-F1
#
_entry.id   AF-A0A2E8J108-F1
#
_cell.length_a   1.000
_cell.length_b   1.000
_cell.length_c   1.000
_cell.angle_alpha   90.00
_cell.angle_beta   90.00
_cell.angle_gamma   90.00
#
_symmetry.space_group_name_H-M   'P 1'
#
loop_
_entity.id
_entity.type
_entity.pdbx_description
1 polymer ?
#
loop_
_entity_poly.entity_id
_entity_poly.type
_entity_poly.pdbx_seq_one_letter_code
_entity_poly.pdbx_strand_id
1 'polypeptide(L)'
;MKQNLTRNEESVSAAIATVLLFGGVVSIIGLMLVSMLPIIEELEGSIERDDMSSQMMILAQQTEILSEHGMPGDSTEIDLIPIDGTLSWDTTRGGMWYSSTWNSDTTFRMKGVLDFDDSIQIKHPESKSTSVCFDDLRLGPTKPFIYSIPDYIEEIMISPNQGIASPLGPIEIKVNSAERLIEKIDLNIGSTVKLTTTEFQYYKLESTHELNILASLGSGGGTIFMPDNPSQSDLTGRSWSIPMNQGNNTVHIMSETSNQIELMVDGEETRHIVTNDEDPRIGVSWTHTIDLNSPKLVSLSTSAPSRLILLTSDNNMTGSVTLQSTSGALIGSEFITPQLTGSLELFNPNEEIATITWKGGGISIQADSTVIIPWPPQTVNGAPIIDSDKEISAYWHNNDSINPSNGLNIIPAKDTGFSSGKSHRYEIFSSNGLESIHTQLAGYSSVLNYSNTNSAYQNLTFNNPFHELQTSQGSHNVSVEDGHPIRVHRSTGDSGLSQLMHDGEQRCVGINTTASGWITTELPWNSVSGRSEGQIMNAWSQGTHPSSYSISLIGNNGKTDHQIIASSWIFHISRLTYSFSSSITGLEVAYSNGAVLTNHPEFLPTVLKQPNDRSGPGPRFAATIPALNPTADSVSGAGVMNLDIELAYRESLASDIAYEVRRGWYSPYGEEIANSAASSLDSSIDWTIYPGRLDLLTDYVGWVPDPSIGTSEAVWHTNGDPIQFSLQLSSLDVTMTEAVG
;
A
#
# COMPACT_ATOMS: atom_id res chain seq x y z
N MET A 1 -95.21 3.36 59.24
CA MET A 1 -93.81 2.95 59.48
C MET A 1 -92.93 3.57 58.42
N LYS A 2 -92.25 4.68 58.74
CA LYS A 2 -91.12 5.21 57.96
C LYS A 2 -89.86 4.87 58.77
N GLN A 3 -89.06 3.92 58.30
CA GLN A 3 -87.75 3.66 58.88
C GLN A 3 -86.77 4.71 58.35
N ASN A 4 -86.28 5.57 59.24
CA ASN A 4 -85.14 6.44 58.99
C ASN A 4 -83.86 5.59 58.99
N LEU A 5 -83.31 5.33 57.82
CA LEU A 5 -81.91 4.92 57.67
C LEU A 5 -81.04 6.15 57.88
N THR A 6 -80.50 6.30 59.08
CA THR A 6 -79.44 7.28 59.36
C THR A 6 -78.15 6.81 58.69
N ARG A 7 -77.71 7.54 57.66
CA ARG A 7 -76.41 7.34 57.01
C ARG A 7 -75.32 7.61 58.05
N ASN A 8 -74.49 6.61 58.31
CA ASN A 8 -73.42 6.69 59.30
C ASN A 8 -72.24 7.48 58.71
N GLU A 9 -72.17 8.79 58.97
CA GLU A 9 -71.14 9.68 58.39
C GLU A 9 -69.72 9.34 58.88
N GLU A 10 -69.59 8.77 60.08
CA GLU A 10 -68.31 8.29 60.61
C GLU A 10 -67.70 7.14 59.79
N SER A 11 -68.52 6.19 59.32
CA SER A 11 -68.01 5.07 58.51
C SER A 11 -67.63 5.50 57.09
N VAL A 12 -68.30 6.53 56.55
CA VAL A 12 -67.93 7.14 55.26
C VAL A 12 -66.64 7.95 55.38
N SER A 13 -66.47 8.72 56.46
CA SER A 13 -65.23 9.47 56.72
C SER A 13 -64.03 8.54 56.95
N ALA A 14 -64.22 7.44 57.66
CA ALA A 14 -63.17 6.43 57.86
C ALA A 14 -62.76 5.74 56.55
N ALA A 15 -63.72 5.46 55.66
CA ALA A 15 -63.45 4.89 54.34
C ALA A 15 -62.74 5.88 53.39
N ILE A 16 -63.11 7.17 53.43
CA ILE A 16 -62.43 8.22 52.65
C ILE A 16 -60.99 8.41 53.14
N ALA A 17 -60.77 8.40 54.46
CA ALA A 17 -59.46 8.52 55.06
C ALA A 17 -58.53 7.35 54.66
N THR A 18 -59.02 6.10 54.68
CA THR A 18 -58.21 4.94 54.25
C THR A 18 -57.90 4.96 52.75
N VAL A 19 -58.83 5.40 51.90
CA VAL A 19 -58.58 5.56 50.46
C VAL A 19 -57.56 6.66 50.18
N LEU A 20 -57.62 7.79 50.88
CA LEU A 20 -56.63 8.88 50.76
C LEU A 20 -55.25 8.46 51.25
N LEU A 21 -55.17 7.67 52.33
CA LEU A 21 -53.91 7.15 52.86
C LEU A 21 -53.28 6.13 51.89
N PHE A 22 -54.08 5.23 51.31
CA PHE A 22 -53.62 4.33 50.24
C PHE A 22 -53.20 5.09 48.98
N GLY A 23 -53.98 6.10 48.55
CA GLY A 23 -53.64 6.95 47.40
C GLY A 23 -52.34 7.75 47.60
N GLY A 24 -52.11 8.24 48.83
CA GLY A 24 -50.87 8.91 49.21
C GLY A 24 -49.65 7.98 49.17
N VAL A 25 -49.78 6.77 49.73
CA VAL A 25 -48.71 5.76 49.69
C VAL A 25 -48.41 5.31 48.26
N VAL A 26 -49.42 5.06 47.44
CA VAL A 26 -49.24 4.70 46.02
C VAL A 26 -48.60 5.84 45.23
N SER A 27 -48.94 7.10 45.52
CA SER A 27 -48.31 8.25 44.87
C SER A 27 -46.84 8.43 45.27
N ILE A 28 -46.49 8.16 46.53
CA ILE A 28 -45.09 8.20 47.00
C ILE A 28 -44.28 7.06 46.39
N ILE A 29 -44.83 5.84 46.34
CA ILE A 29 -44.19 4.69 45.70
C ILE A 29 -44.04 4.94 44.19
N GLY A 30 -45.06 5.52 43.55
CA GLY A 30 -45.00 5.92 42.13
C GLY A 30 -43.93 6.96 41.86
N LEU A 31 -43.82 8.00 42.69
CA LEU A 31 -42.75 9.01 42.59
C LEU A 31 -41.36 8.41 42.85
N MET A 32 -41.24 7.50 43.84
CA MET A 32 -39.99 6.80 44.12
C MET A 32 -39.57 5.90 42.94
N LEU A 33 -40.49 5.11 42.37
CA LEU A 33 -40.24 4.28 41.19
C LEU A 33 -39.80 5.12 39.99
N VAL A 34 -40.50 6.22 39.70
CA VAL A 34 -40.13 7.14 38.60
C VAL A 34 -38.76 7.78 38.83
N SER A 35 -38.36 8.04 40.09
CA SER A 35 -37.03 8.59 40.40
C SER A 35 -35.91 7.54 40.43
N MET A 36 -36.22 6.27 40.70
CA MET A 36 -35.22 5.19 40.78
C MET A 36 -35.01 4.45 39.46
N LEU A 37 -36.01 4.42 38.58
CA LEU A 37 -35.91 3.80 37.25
C LEU A 37 -34.68 4.31 36.46
N PRO A 38 -34.43 5.63 36.33
CA PRO A 38 -33.25 6.12 35.61
C PRO A 38 -31.92 5.68 36.22
N ILE A 39 -31.84 5.57 37.55
CA ILE A 39 -30.63 5.16 38.26
C ILE A 39 -30.37 3.66 38.06
N ILE A 40 -31.44 2.85 38.03
CA ILE A 40 -31.33 1.41 37.77
C ILE A 40 -30.89 1.18 36.32
N GLU A 41 -31.47 1.89 35.35
CA GLU A 41 -31.07 1.80 33.94
C GLU A 41 -29.61 2.24 33.72
N GLU A 42 -29.13 3.27 34.44
CA GLU A 42 -27.73 3.70 34.39
C GLU A 42 -26.77 2.65 34.98
N LEU A 43 -27.14 2.04 36.12
CA LEU A 43 -26.35 0.99 36.77
C LEU A 43 -26.29 -0.29 35.94
N GLU A 44 -27.41 -0.67 35.31
CA GLU A 44 -27.50 -1.80 34.39
C GLU A 44 -26.61 -1.55 33.17
N GLY A 45 -26.74 -0.39 32.52
CA GLY A 45 -25.88 0.00 31.40
C GLY A 45 -24.38 0.04 31.74
N SER A 46 -24.02 0.46 32.96
CA SER A 46 -22.61 0.43 33.40
C SER A 46 -22.07 -0.99 33.57
N ILE A 47 -22.89 -1.92 34.10
CA ILE A 47 -22.48 -3.32 34.27
C ILE A 47 -22.32 -4.00 32.91
N GLU A 48 -23.27 -3.80 32.00
CA GLU A 48 -23.21 -4.33 30.65
C GLU A 48 -21.99 -3.81 29.89
N ARG A 49 -21.67 -2.52 30.07
CA ARG A 49 -20.49 -1.91 29.45
C ARG A 49 -19.21 -2.51 29.98
N ASP A 50 -19.10 -2.65 31.30
CA ASP A 50 -17.89 -3.20 31.90
C ASP A 50 -17.69 -4.66 31.47
N ASP A 51 -18.76 -5.46 31.39
CA ASP A 51 -18.70 -6.84 30.90
C ASP A 51 -18.28 -6.90 29.41
N MET A 52 -18.98 -6.18 28.53
CA MET A 52 -18.63 -6.14 27.10
C MET A 52 -17.22 -5.59 26.87
N SER A 53 -16.80 -4.59 27.64
CA SER A 53 -15.44 -4.06 27.55
C SER A 53 -14.38 -5.10 27.89
N SER A 54 -14.63 -5.93 28.91
CA SER A 54 -13.75 -7.03 29.28
C SER A 54 -13.70 -8.08 28.17
N GLN A 55 -14.84 -8.44 27.58
CA GLN A 55 -14.89 -9.38 26.45
C GLN A 55 -14.12 -8.83 25.22
N MET A 56 -14.28 -7.53 24.93
CA MET A 56 -13.57 -6.86 23.83
C MET A 56 -12.06 -6.73 24.07
N MET A 57 -11.63 -6.60 25.33
CA MET A 57 -10.22 -6.66 25.70
C MET A 57 -9.61 -8.04 25.49
N ILE A 58 -10.38 -9.12 25.74
CA ILE A 58 -9.96 -10.49 25.44
C ILE A 58 -9.80 -10.66 23.92
N LEU A 59 -10.79 -10.21 23.13
CA LEU A 59 -10.68 -10.16 21.67
C LEU A 59 -9.38 -9.48 21.24
N ALA A 60 -9.12 -8.28 21.76
CA ALA A 60 -7.94 -7.51 21.42
C ALA A 60 -6.62 -8.17 21.82
N GLN A 61 -6.61 -9.02 22.85
CA GLN A 61 -5.41 -9.75 23.26
C GLN A 61 -5.17 -10.96 22.37
N GLN A 62 -6.21 -11.70 22.01
CA GLN A 62 -6.08 -12.87 21.14
C GLN A 62 -5.69 -12.48 19.72
N THR A 63 -6.29 -11.41 19.17
CA THR A 63 -5.93 -10.89 17.85
C THR A 63 -4.48 -10.41 17.82
N GLU A 64 -3.99 -9.78 18.88
CA GLU A 64 -2.59 -9.35 19.02
C GLU A 64 -1.64 -10.56 19.00
N ILE A 65 -1.89 -11.57 19.85
CA ILE A 65 -1.07 -12.80 19.92
C ILE A 65 -1.03 -13.49 18.57
N LEU A 66 -2.18 -13.68 17.93
CA LEU A 66 -2.29 -14.31 16.63
C LEU A 66 -1.57 -13.49 15.54
N SER A 67 -1.74 -12.17 15.55
CA SER A 67 -1.14 -11.27 14.56
C SER A 67 0.38 -11.19 14.63
N GLU A 68 0.98 -11.36 15.81
CA GLU A 68 2.44 -11.23 16.01
C GLU A 68 3.17 -12.58 16.00
N HIS A 69 2.59 -13.59 16.63
CA HIS A 69 3.22 -14.88 16.87
C HIS A 69 2.60 -16.04 16.10
N GLY A 70 1.39 -15.86 15.57
CA GLY A 70 0.73 -16.86 14.74
C GLY A 70 1.47 -17.11 13.44
N MET A 71 1.29 -18.32 12.92
CA MET A 71 1.60 -18.68 11.54
C MET A 71 0.31 -18.62 10.69
N PRO A 72 0.40 -18.32 9.38
CA PRO A 72 -0.76 -18.39 8.49
C PRO A 72 -1.48 -19.74 8.63
N GLY A 73 -2.81 -19.71 8.78
CA GLY A 73 -3.66 -20.87 9.06
C GLY A 73 -3.85 -21.20 10.55
N ASP A 74 -3.15 -20.54 11.47
CA ASP A 74 -3.50 -20.60 12.89
C ASP A 74 -4.82 -19.85 13.11
N SER A 75 -5.70 -20.40 13.95
CA SER A 75 -6.98 -19.78 14.31
C SER A 75 -7.23 -19.74 15.82
N THR A 76 -8.10 -18.82 16.23
CA THR A 76 -8.56 -18.66 17.61
C THR A 76 -10.06 -18.40 17.65
N GLU A 77 -10.78 -19.08 18.53
CA GLU A 77 -12.21 -18.89 18.75
C GLU A 77 -12.49 -18.04 20.00
N ILE A 78 -13.46 -17.13 19.89
CA ILE A 78 -13.86 -16.23 20.98
C ILE A 78 -15.38 -16.13 21.00
N ASP A 79 -15.97 -16.33 22.18
CA ASP A 79 -17.40 -16.11 22.38
C ASP A 79 -17.64 -14.69 22.93
N LEU A 80 -18.47 -13.93 22.22
CA LEU A 80 -19.02 -12.67 22.69
C LEU A 80 -20.49 -12.87 23.08
N ILE A 81 -20.84 -12.51 24.31
CA ILE A 81 -22.18 -12.65 24.86
C ILE A 81 -22.78 -11.24 24.98
N PRO A 82 -23.47 -10.74 23.93
CA PRO A 82 -24.30 -9.56 24.06
C PRO A 82 -25.49 -9.86 24.98
N ILE A 83 -25.82 -8.92 25.87
CA ILE A 83 -26.94 -9.04 26.81
C ILE A 83 -28.19 -8.43 26.16
N ASP A 84 -28.20 -7.11 26.04
CA ASP A 84 -29.33 -6.35 25.51
C ASP A 84 -29.00 -5.54 24.24
N GLY A 85 -27.74 -5.50 23.83
CA GLY A 85 -27.27 -4.77 22.64
C GLY A 85 -27.07 -5.65 21.40
N THR A 86 -26.64 -5.01 20.30
CA THR A 86 -26.31 -5.69 19.04
C THR A 86 -24.84 -5.55 18.71
N LEU A 87 -24.23 -6.65 18.25
CA LEU A 87 -22.89 -6.67 17.64
C LEU A 87 -23.03 -6.51 16.14
N SER A 88 -22.31 -5.53 15.58
CA SER A 88 -22.25 -5.27 14.14
C SER A 88 -20.84 -4.92 13.69
N TRP A 89 -20.51 -5.32 12.47
CA TRP A 89 -19.37 -4.80 11.75
C TRP A 89 -19.69 -3.42 11.19
N ASP A 90 -18.71 -2.53 11.26
CA ASP A 90 -18.77 -1.23 10.60
C ASP A 90 -17.48 -1.03 9.81
N THR A 91 -17.62 -1.00 8.49
CA THR A 91 -16.47 -0.89 7.58
C THR A 91 -16.13 0.55 7.20
N THR A 92 -16.92 1.53 7.67
CA THR A 92 -16.84 2.92 7.22
C THR A 92 -16.24 3.86 8.26
N ARG A 93 -16.39 3.57 9.55
CA ARG A 93 -15.92 4.44 10.65
C ARG A 93 -14.65 3.93 11.34
N GLY A 94 -13.89 3.05 10.67
CA GLY A 94 -12.64 2.50 11.16
C GLY A 94 -11.46 2.91 10.28
N GLY A 95 -10.33 3.24 10.91
CA GLY A 95 -9.09 3.44 10.17
C GLY A 95 -7.96 4.09 10.96
N MET A 96 -6.75 3.83 10.48
CA MET A 96 -5.52 4.42 10.99
C MET A 96 -4.52 4.59 9.86
N TRP A 97 -3.50 5.42 10.08
CA TRP A 97 -2.41 5.57 9.14
C TRP A 97 -1.07 5.71 9.86
N TYR A 98 0.00 5.32 9.17
CA TYR A 98 1.39 5.58 9.55
C TYR A 98 2.07 6.38 8.45
N SER A 99 2.93 7.31 8.81
CA SER A 99 3.83 7.98 7.86
C SER A 99 5.27 7.94 8.35
N SER A 100 6.20 7.88 7.42
CA SER A 100 7.63 7.92 7.71
C SER A 100 8.38 8.79 6.71
N THR A 101 9.44 9.44 7.18
CA THR A 101 10.38 10.17 6.31
C THR A 101 11.71 9.44 6.21
N TRP A 102 12.29 9.45 5.01
CA TRP A 102 13.53 8.74 4.68
C TRP A 102 14.76 9.65 4.67
N ASN A 103 14.55 10.96 4.83
CA ASN A 103 15.59 11.98 4.87
C ASN A 103 15.63 12.68 6.23
N SER A 104 16.82 13.08 6.66
CA SER A 104 17.01 13.84 7.91
C SER A 104 16.28 15.18 7.87
N ASP A 105 15.79 15.62 9.03
CA ASP A 105 15.14 16.93 9.24
C ASP A 105 13.92 17.17 8.33
N THR A 106 13.20 16.12 7.92
CA THR A 106 12.00 16.23 7.10
C THR A 106 10.76 15.74 7.83
N THR A 107 9.62 16.39 7.57
CA THR A 107 8.33 16.02 8.14
C THR A 107 7.31 15.70 7.06
N PHE A 108 6.45 14.71 7.30
CA PHE A 108 5.38 14.34 6.37
C PHE A 108 4.05 14.17 7.09
N ARG A 109 3.10 15.06 6.78
CA ARG A 109 1.77 15.12 7.41
C ARG A 109 0.66 15.01 6.38
N MET A 110 -0.47 14.46 6.79
CA MET A 110 -1.61 14.22 5.90
C MET A 110 -2.93 14.53 6.60
N LYS A 111 -3.94 14.93 5.82
CA LYS A 111 -5.31 15.19 6.25
C LYS A 111 -6.30 14.70 5.20
N GLY A 112 -7.48 14.30 5.67
CA GLY A 112 -8.54 13.78 4.78
C GLY A 112 -8.17 12.47 4.11
N VAL A 113 -7.27 11.66 4.70
CA VAL A 113 -6.86 10.38 4.09
C VAL A 113 -7.81 9.23 4.38
N LEU A 114 -8.74 9.42 5.32
CA LEU A 114 -9.68 8.37 5.78
C LEU A 114 -11.15 8.71 5.47
N ASP A 115 -11.45 9.78 4.73
CA ASP A 115 -12.80 10.28 4.49
C ASP A 115 -13.50 9.70 3.24
N PHE A 116 -12.82 8.81 2.50
CA PHE A 116 -13.29 8.21 1.23
C PHE A 116 -13.65 9.23 0.14
N ASP A 117 -13.22 10.48 0.30
CA ASP A 117 -13.31 11.50 -0.73
C ASP A 117 -12.19 11.30 -1.77
N ASP A 118 -12.28 12.01 -2.87
CA ASP A 118 -11.29 12.00 -3.95
C ASP A 118 -10.13 12.97 -3.72
N SER A 119 -10.11 13.70 -2.60
CA SER A 119 -9.08 14.71 -2.34
C SER A 119 -8.44 14.49 -0.98
N ILE A 120 -7.11 14.44 -0.98
CA ILE A 120 -6.32 14.40 0.25
C ILE A 120 -5.46 15.66 0.34
N GLN A 121 -5.06 16.00 1.57
CA GLN A 121 -4.12 17.10 1.80
C GLN A 121 -2.83 16.56 2.39
N ILE A 122 -1.71 16.90 1.77
CA ILE A 122 -0.38 16.54 2.25
C ILE A 122 0.40 17.79 2.61
N LYS A 123 1.37 17.66 3.52
CA LYS A 123 2.26 18.76 3.90
C LYS A 123 3.67 18.23 4.12
N HIS A 124 4.60 18.83 3.38
CA HIS A 124 6.04 18.61 3.47
C HIS A 124 6.76 19.95 3.21
N PRO A 125 7.10 20.73 4.26
CA PRO A 125 7.55 22.11 4.09
C PRO A 125 9.04 22.26 3.73
N GLU A 126 9.86 21.22 3.88
CA GLU A 126 11.32 21.36 3.85
C GLU A 126 11.92 21.29 2.43
N SER A 127 11.32 20.53 1.52
CA SER A 127 11.80 20.36 0.15
C SER A 127 10.71 20.55 -0.90
N LYS A 128 11.12 20.61 -2.17
CA LYS A 128 10.20 20.64 -3.31
C LYS A 128 9.55 19.27 -3.47
N SER A 129 8.23 19.21 -3.38
CA SER A 129 7.45 18.02 -3.73
C SER A 129 7.18 18.02 -5.23
N THR A 130 7.68 17.01 -5.93
CA THR A 130 7.54 16.89 -7.39
C THR A 130 6.30 16.11 -7.75
N SER A 131 6.07 14.97 -7.10
CA SER A 131 4.91 14.13 -7.36
C SER A 131 4.52 13.29 -6.14
N VAL A 132 3.34 12.70 -6.21
CA VAL A 132 2.85 11.71 -5.25
C VAL A 132 2.39 10.47 -6.01
N CYS A 133 2.84 9.30 -5.57
CA CYS A 133 2.37 8.01 -6.07
C CYS A 133 1.48 7.34 -5.04
N PHE A 134 0.42 6.69 -5.54
CA PHE A 134 -0.49 5.88 -4.74
C PHE A 134 -0.42 4.43 -5.16
N ASP A 135 -0.33 3.52 -4.19
CA ASP A 135 -0.45 2.08 -4.43
C ASP A 135 -1.64 1.52 -3.65
N ASP A 136 -2.40 0.61 -4.27
CA ASP A 136 -3.57 -0.03 -3.67
C ASP A 136 -3.17 -1.18 -2.74
N LEU A 137 -3.45 -1.03 -1.44
CA LEU A 137 -3.26 -2.09 -0.45
C LEU A 137 -4.55 -2.90 -0.33
N ARG A 138 -4.52 -4.13 -0.84
CA ARG A 138 -5.67 -5.03 -0.89
C ARG A 138 -5.72 -5.92 0.34
N LEU A 139 -6.65 -5.62 1.25
CA LEU A 139 -6.76 -6.31 2.54
C LEU A 139 -7.94 -7.28 2.58
N GLY A 140 -7.64 -8.57 2.68
CA GLY A 140 -8.61 -9.65 2.88
C GLY A 140 -9.11 -10.32 1.61
N PRO A 141 -9.77 -11.49 1.75
CA PRO A 141 -10.12 -12.40 0.64
C PRO A 141 -11.20 -11.85 -0.29
N THR A 142 -12.01 -10.90 0.17
CA THR A 142 -13.09 -10.28 -0.63
C THR A 142 -12.58 -9.17 -1.56
N LYS A 143 -11.28 -8.84 -1.47
CA LYS A 143 -10.65 -7.72 -2.17
C LYS A 143 -9.46 -8.22 -3.00
N PRO A 144 -9.69 -8.85 -4.16
CA PRO A 144 -8.61 -9.46 -4.93
C PRO A 144 -7.66 -8.42 -5.54
N PHE A 145 -6.40 -8.82 -5.73
CA PHE A 145 -5.45 -8.14 -6.61
C PHE A 145 -5.87 -8.33 -8.07
N ILE A 146 -5.83 -7.25 -8.84
CA ILE A 146 -6.30 -7.22 -10.23
C ILE A 146 -5.14 -6.88 -11.16
N TYR A 147 -4.97 -7.70 -12.19
CA TYR A 147 -4.00 -7.47 -13.25
C TYR A 147 -4.71 -7.46 -14.61
N SER A 148 -4.62 -6.35 -15.32
CA SER A 148 -5.08 -6.24 -16.70
C SER A 148 -3.95 -6.62 -17.66
N ILE A 149 -4.20 -7.60 -18.54
CA ILE A 149 -3.21 -8.07 -19.51
C ILE A 149 -3.49 -7.43 -20.88
N PRO A 150 -2.50 -6.76 -21.49
CA PRO A 150 -2.62 -6.24 -22.84
C PRO A 150 -2.79 -7.35 -23.89
N ASP A 151 -3.41 -7.00 -25.02
CA ASP A 151 -3.67 -7.91 -26.13
C ASP A 151 -2.43 -8.31 -26.93
N TYR A 152 -1.38 -7.49 -26.92
CA TYR A 152 -0.11 -7.79 -27.56
C TYR A 152 0.75 -8.80 -26.79
N ILE A 153 0.40 -9.15 -25.54
CA ILE A 153 1.12 -10.17 -24.78
C ILE A 153 0.66 -11.56 -25.23
N GLU A 154 1.59 -12.48 -25.46
CA GLU A 154 1.31 -13.83 -25.97
C GLU A 154 1.38 -14.91 -24.88
N GLU A 155 2.30 -14.76 -23.94
CA GLU A 155 2.48 -15.70 -22.83
C GLU A 155 2.74 -14.95 -21.52
N ILE A 156 2.25 -15.51 -20.42
CA ILE A 156 2.51 -15.02 -19.07
C ILE A 156 2.98 -16.15 -18.16
N MET A 157 3.91 -15.81 -17.29
CA MET A 157 4.46 -16.67 -16.25
C MET A 157 4.09 -16.07 -14.90
N ILE A 158 3.45 -16.86 -14.06
CA ILE A 158 2.86 -16.39 -12.80
C ILE A 158 3.49 -17.15 -11.64
N SER A 159 3.84 -16.44 -10.57
CA SER A 159 4.12 -17.01 -9.26
C SER A 159 3.58 -16.11 -8.14
N PRO A 160 3.26 -16.64 -6.96
CA PRO A 160 2.94 -15.81 -5.81
C PRO A 160 4.15 -14.98 -5.37
N ASN A 161 3.93 -13.73 -4.97
CA ASN A 161 4.96 -12.96 -4.26
C ASN A 161 5.23 -13.60 -2.89
N GLN A 162 6.50 -13.66 -2.46
CA GLN A 162 6.89 -14.24 -1.19
C GLN A 162 6.98 -13.15 -0.12
N GLY A 163 5.96 -13.08 0.74
CA GLY A 163 5.95 -12.22 1.93
C GLY A 163 6.69 -12.83 3.12
N ILE A 164 6.59 -12.20 4.30
CA ILE A 164 7.15 -12.74 5.55
C ILE A 164 6.47 -14.07 5.91
N ALA A 165 5.13 -14.11 5.79
CA ALA A 165 4.36 -15.31 6.04
C ALA A 165 3.23 -15.41 5.01
N SER A 166 3.46 -16.25 4.02
CA SER A 166 2.49 -16.55 2.95
C SER A 166 1.47 -17.62 3.40
N PRO A 167 0.26 -17.64 2.82
CA PRO A 167 -0.82 -18.55 3.21
C PRO A 167 -0.44 -20.03 3.06
N LEU A 168 -0.88 -20.90 3.98
CA LEU A 168 -0.69 -22.35 3.84
C LEU A 168 -1.56 -22.97 2.74
N GLY A 169 -2.68 -22.33 2.40
CA GLY A 169 -3.63 -22.78 1.38
C GLY A 169 -3.22 -22.41 -0.05
N PRO A 170 -3.85 -23.04 -1.07
CA PRO A 170 -3.63 -22.63 -2.45
C PRO A 170 -4.14 -21.21 -2.68
N ILE A 171 -3.35 -20.43 -3.41
CA ILE A 171 -3.71 -19.09 -3.87
C ILE A 171 -4.61 -19.26 -5.08
N GLU A 172 -5.87 -18.84 -4.93
CA GLU A 172 -6.84 -18.88 -6.03
C GLU A 172 -6.56 -17.75 -7.02
N ILE A 173 -6.44 -18.10 -8.30
CA ILE A 173 -6.32 -17.19 -9.42
C ILE A 173 -7.51 -17.42 -10.35
N LYS A 174 -8.29 -16.37 -10.58
CA LYS A 174 -9.43 -16.37 -11.51
C LYS A 174 -9.01 -15.67 -12.79
N VAL A 175 -9.12 -16.39 -13.91
CA VAL A 175 -8.85 -15.86 -15.24
C VAL A 175 -10.17 -15.48 -15.89
N ASN A 176 -10.38 -14.18 -16.09
CA ASN A 176 -11.58 -13.63 -16.70
C ASN A 176 -11.26 -13.08 -18.10
N SER A 177 -12.14 -13.31 -19.06
CA SER A 177 -12.14 -12.63 -20.37
C SER A 177 -13.50 -12.02 -20.60
N ALA A 178 -13.54 -10.74 -20.98
CA ALA A 178 -14.79 -9.99 -21.21
C ALA A 178 -15.86 -10.25 -20.12
N GLU A 179 -15.44 -10.17 -18.84
CA GLU A 179 -16.27 -10.40 -17.64
C GLU A 179 -16.82 -11.83 -17.46
N ARG A 180 -16.33 -12.80 -18.24
CA ARG A 180 -16.66 -14.22 -18.07
C ARG A 180 -15.46 -14.97 -17.48
N LEU A 181 -15.71 -15.73 -16.41
CA LEU A 181 -14.74 -16.67 -15.86
C LEU A 181 -14.42 -17.76 -16.89
N ILE A 182 -13.15 -17.83 -17.31
CA ILE A 182 -12.64 -18.89 -18.20
C ILE A 182 -12.14 -20.05 -17.35
N GLU A 183 -11.27 -19.75 -16.39
CA GLU A 183 -10.52 -20.74 -15.63
C GLU A 183 -10.29 -20.28 -14.19
N LYS A 184 -10.24 -21.24 -13.27
CA LYS A 184 -9.79 -21.06 -11.90
C LYS A 184 -8.57 -21.95 -11.67
N ILE A 185 -7.48 -21.34 -11.23
CA ILE A 185 -6.20 -22.00 -11.02
C ILE A 185 -5.85 -21.88 -9.53
N ASP A 186 -5.51 -23.01 -8.93
CA ASP A 186 -5.07 -23.07 -7.54
C ASP A 186 -3.53 -23.22 -7.53
N LEU A 187 -2.84 -22.22 -6.99
CA LEU A 187 -1.38 -22.12 -7.01
C LEU A 187 -0.79 -22.23 -5.61
N ASN A 188 0.15 -23.15 -5.41
CA ASN A 188 0.86 -23.27 -4.14
C ASN A 188 2.07 -22.33 -4.11
N ILE A 189 2.51 -21.93 -2.91
CA ILE A 189 3.79 -21.23 -2.73
C ILE A 189 4.91 -22.09 -3.29
N GLY A 190 5.87 -21.46 -3.98
CA GLY A 190 6.99 -22.15 -4.61
C GLY A 190 6.69 -22.76 -5.98
N SER A 191 5.45 -22.67 -6.46
CA SER A 191 5.08 -23.13 -7.81
C SER A 191 4.87 -21.97 -8.78
N THR A 192 4.96 -22.29 -10.07
CA THR A 192 4.72 -21.34 -11.15
C THR A 192 3.77 -21.95 -12.18
N VAL A 193 2.97 -21.11 -12.80
CA VAL A 193 2.05 -21.50 -13.88
C VAL A 193 2.33 -20.64 -15.10
N LYS A 194 2.28 -21.29 -16.27
CA LYS A 194 2.37 -20.65 -17.59
C LYS A 194 0.98 -20.61 -18.20
N LEU A 195 0.57 -19.43 -18.69
CA LEU A 195 -0.66 -19.26 -19.46
C LEU A 195 -0.36 -18.62 -20.82
N THR A 196 -1.11 -19.03 -21.84
CA THR A 196 -1.04 -18.47 -23.19
C THR A 196 -2.28 -17.61 -23.42
N THR A 197 -2.08 -16.39 -23.90
CA THR A 197 -3.13 -15.36 -24.02
C THR A 197 -3.67 -15.21 -25.44
N THR A 198 -3.34 -16.10 -26.36
CA THR A 198 -3.65 -15.94 -27.81
C THR A 198 -5.11 -16.17 -28.20
N GLU A 199 -5.98 -16.66 -27.30
CA GLU A 199 -7.33 -17.12 -27.67
C GLU A 199 -8.47 -16.08 -27.49
N PHE A 200 -8.27 -15.01 -26.72
CA PHE A 200 -9.34 -14.05 -26.36
C PHE A 200 -8.87 -12.59 -26.33
N GLN A 201 -9.83 -11.67 -26.51
CA GLN A 201 -9.59 -10.22 -26.40
C GLN A 201 -9.71 -9.81 -24.93
N TYR A 202 -8.60 -9.32 -24.36
CA TYR A 202 -8.44 -8.82 -22.98
C TYR A 202 -8.65 -9.85 -21.88
N TYR A 203 -7.56 -10.15 -21.16
CA TYR A 203 -7.60 -10.96 -19.94
C TYR A 203 -7.48 -10.08 -18.70
N LYS A 204 -8.27 -10.42 -17.69
CA LYS A 204 -8.18 -9.88 -16.35
C LYS A 204 -7.89 -11.03 -15.40
N LEU A 205 -6.80 -10.93 -14.64
CA LEU A 205 -6.49 -11.86 -13.57
C LEU A 205 -6.94 -11.26 -12.25
N GLU A 206 -7.64 -12.07 -11.45
CA GLU A 206 -8.01 -11.74 -10.08
C GLU A 206 -7.36 -12.77 -9.15
N SER A 207 -6.56 -12.30 -8.20
CA SER A 207 -5.87 -13.16 -7.24
C SER A 207 -6.16 -12.76 -5.80
N THR A 208 -6.17 -13.74 -4.91
CA THR A 208 -6.29 -13.51 -3.46
C THR A 208 -5.03 -12.93 -2.85
N HIS A 209 -3.88 -13.08 -3.51
CA HIS A 209 -2.57 -12.62 -3.04
C HIS A 209 -1.84 -11.87 -4.15
N GLU A 210 -0.85 -11.08 -3.78
CA GLU A 210 0.01 -10.42 -4.75
C GLU A 210 0.80 -11.46 -5.56
N LEU A 211 0.87 -11.25 -6.88
CA LEU A 211 1.52 -12.12 -7.83
C LEU A 211 2.69 -11.41 -8.50
N ASN A 212 3.77 -12.15 -8.71
CA ASN A 212 4.82 -11.80 -9.64
C ASN A 212 4.46 -12.36 -11.03
N ILE A 213 4.22 -11.47 -11.99
CA ILE A 213 3.82 -11.84 -13.36
C ILE A 213 4.85 -11.36 -14.36
N LEU A 214 5.47 -12.30 -15.07
CA LEU A 214 6.33 -12.02 -16.22
C LEU A 214 5.52 -12.20 -17.51
N ALA A 215 5.35 -11.11 -18.24
CA ALA A 215 4.68 -11.10 -19.54
C ALA A 215 5.72 -11.10 -20.66
N SER A 216 5.57 -12.03 -21.60
CA SER A 216 6.42 -12.17 -22.76
C SER A 216 5.64 -11.96 -24.06
N LEU A 217 6.28 -11.23 -24.95
CA LEU A 217 5.93 -11.08 -26.36
C LEU A 217 6.96 -11.90 -27.15
N GLY A 218 6.51 -12.82 -28.01
CA GLY A 218 7.38 -13.57 -28.91
C GLY A 218 8.41 -14.48 -28.23
N SER A 219 9.64 -14.46 -28.74
CA SER A 219 10.68 -15.46 -28.44
C SER A 219 11.53 -15.19 -27.19
N GLY A 220 11.21 -14.16 -26.40
CA GLY A 220 11.93 -13.76 -25.18
C GLY A 220 12.27 -12.27 -25.14
N GLY A 221 12.98 -11.85 -24.11
CA GLY A 221 13.36 -10.44 -23.94
C GLY A 221 14.13 -10.20 -22.64
N GLY A 222 14.16 -8.94 -22.22
CA GLY A 222 14.78 -8.53 -20.97
C GLY A 222 13.89 -7.61 -20.16
N THR A 223 13.99 -7.66 -18.84
CA THR A 223 13.32 -6.71 -17.92
C THR A 223 14.14 -6.53 -16.65
N ILE A 224 14.01 -5.38 -15.98
CA ILE A 224 14.31 -5.30 -14.55
C ILE A 224 13.22 -6.06 -13.82
N PHE A 225 13.61 -6.87 -12.85
CA PHE A 225 12.69 -7.61 -11.99
C PHE A 225 12.75 -7.03 -10.58
N MET A 226 11.61 -6.56 -10.08
CA MET A 226 11.50 -5.97 -8.75
C MET A 226 11.74 -7.02 -7.67
N PRO A 227 12.40 -6.64 -6.55
CA PRO A 227 12.54 -7.52 -5.41
C PRO A 227 11.20 -7.79 -4.74
N ASP A 228 11.11 -8.91 -4.02
CA ASP A 228 9.89 -9.32 -3.31
C ASP A 228 9.52 -8.33 -2.19
N ASN A 229 10.54 -7.69 -1.59
CA ASN A 229 10.39 -6.61 -0.60
C ASN A 229 11.35 -5.44 -0.95
N PRO A 230 10.91 -4.47 -1.76
CA PRO A 230 11.71 -3.29 -2.09
C PRO A 230 11.86 -2.34 -0.90
N SER A 231 13.02 -1.68 -0.79
CA SER A 231 13.19 -0.53 0.10
C SER A 231 12.28 0.61 -0.36
N GLN A 232 11.72 1.31 0.62
CA GLN A 232 10.81 2.43 0.40
C GLN A 232 11.53 3.70 -0.08
N SER A 233 12.88 3.73 -0.05
CA SER A 233 13.67 4.90 -0.42
C SER A 233 14.21 4.87 -1.86
N ASP A 234 14.65 3.70 -2.33
CA ASP A 234 15.40 3.53 -3.59
C ASP A 234 14.94 2.34 -4.45
N LEU A 235 13.91 1.61 -4.00
CA LEU A 235 13.35 0.40 -4.61
C LEU A 235 14.35 -0.74 -4.82
N THR A 236 15.52 -0.69 -4.18
CA THR A 236 16.45 -1.83 -4.16
C THR A 236 15.95 -2.89 -3.19
N GLY A 237 16.40 -4.13 -3.35
CA GLY A 237 15.99 -5.18 -2.44
C GLY A 237 17.02 -6.28 -2.31
N ARG A 238 16.64 -7.33 -1.58
CA ARG A 238 17.55 -8.41 -1.19
C ARG A 238 17.11 -9.79 -1.64
N SER A 239 15.84 -9.99 -1.95
CA SER A 239 15.27 -11.29 -2.34
C SER A 239 14.40 -11.14 -3.57
N TRP A 240 14.42 -12.16 -4.43
CA TRP A 240 13.59 -12.25 -5.63
C TRP A 240 13.06 -13.66 -5.80
N SER A 241 11.78 -13.77 -6.11
CA SER A 241 11.09 -15.00 -6.47
C SER A 241 10.66 -14.93 -7.93
N ILE A 242 11.47 -15.52 -8.82
CA ILE A 242 11.38 -15.29 -10.27
C ILE A 242 10.76 -16.51 -10.97
N PRO A 243 9.59 -16.36 -11.64
CA PRO A 243 9.00 -17.44 -12.42
C PRO A 243 9.69 -17.55 -13.78
N MET A 244 10.63 -18.49 -13.93
CA MET A 244 11.39 -18.66 -15.16
C MET A 244 10.75 -19.69 -16.10
N ASN A 245 10.75 -19.40 -17.39
CA ASN A 245 10.27 -20.30 -18.43
C ASN A 245 11.36 -21.32 -18.82
N GLN A 246 10.96 -22.35 -19.56
CA GLN A 246 11.90 -23.30 -20.16
C GLN A 246 12.88 -22.60 -21.11
N GLY A 247 14.14 -23.05 -21.10
CA GLY A 247 15.22 -22.52 -21.93
C GLY A 247 16.30 -21.80 -21.12
N ASN A 248 17.10 -21.01 -21.83
CA ASN A 248 18.23 -20.29 -21.26
C ASN A 248 17.79 -18.93 -20.71
N ASN A 249 17.98 -18.77 -19.41
CA ASN A 249 17.66 -17.56 -18.67
C ASN A 249 18.94 -17.01 -18.05
N THR A 250 19.31 -15.78 -18.39
CA THR A 250 20.45 -15.09 -17.79
C THR A 250 19.98 -14.10 -16.75
N VAL A 251 20.52 -14.22 -15.54
CA VAL A 251 20.28 -13.30 -14.42
C VAL A 251 21.52 -12.43 -14.25
N HIS A 252 21.31 -11.12 -14.17
CA HIS A 252 22.36 -10.14 -13.93
C HIS A 252 22.02 -9.28 -12.70
N ILE A 253 22.90 -9.26 -11.71
CA ILE A 253 22.73 -8.49 -10.48
C ILE A 253 23.69 -7.32 -10.48
N MET A 254 23.19 -6.16 -10.04
CA MET A 254 23.93 -4.93 -9.89
C MET A 254 23.77 -4.39 -8.46
N SER A 255 24.87 -4.01 -7.81
CA SER A 255 24.87 -3.39 -6.48
C SER A 255 26.00 -2.36 -6.36
N GLU A 256 25.89 -1.40 -5.46
CA GLU A 256 26.98 -0.47 -5.14
C GLU A 256 28.08 -1.11 -4.30
N THR A 257 27.74 -2.16 -3.55
CA THR A 257 28.63 -2.74 -2.53
C THR A 257 28.86 -4.23 -2.77
N SER A 258 29.94 -4.75 -2.17
CA SER A 258 30.26 -6.17 -2.18
C SER A 258 29.10 -7.00 -1.67
N ASN A 259 28.86 -8.14 -2.31
CA ASN A 259 27.64 -8.91 -2.08
C ASN A 259 27.92 -10.41 -2.09
N GLN A 260 27.29 -11.14 -1.17
CA GLN A 260 27.09 -12.58 -1.24
C GLN A 260 25.73 -12.85 -1.88
N ILE A 261 25.74 -13.66 -2.94
CA ILE A 261 24.57 -14.04 -3.73
C ILE A 261 24.30 -15.52 -3.49
N GLU A 262 23.09 -15.85 -3.07
CA GLU A 262 22.62 -17.22 -2.91
C GLU A 262 21.51 -17.48 -3.92
N LEU A 263 21.72 -18.48 -4.77
CA LEU A 263 20.79 -18.86 -5.83
C LEU A 263 20.30 -20.28 -5.54
N MET A 264 18.98 -20.45 -5.46
CA MET A 264 18.35 -21.74 -5.28
C MET A 264 17.54 -22.11 -6.53
N VAL A 265 17.92 -23.22 -7.15
CA VAL A 265 17.25 -23.79 -8.33
C VAL A 265 16.95 -25.25 -8.03
N ASP A 266 15.67 -25.64 -8.06
CA ASP A 266 15.25 -27.04 -7.84
C ASP A 266 15.70 -27.65 -6.49
N GLY A 267 15.86 -26.81 -5.46
CA GLY A 267 16.35 -27.21 -4.15
C GLY A 267 17.88 -27.36 -4.05
N GLU A 268 18.62 -27.11 -5.12
CA GLU A 268 20.08 -26.98 -5.09
C GLU A 268 20.47 -25.53 -4.81
N GLU A 269 21.25 -25.32 -3.75
CA GLU A 269 21.73 -24.01 -3.34
C GLU A 269 23.16 -23.78 -3.83
N THR A 270 23.39 -22.65 -4.50
CA THR A 270 24.71 -22.18 -4.93
C THR A 270 25.00 -20.82 -4.32
N ARG A 271 26.25 -20.62 -3.88
CA ARG A 271 26.69 -19.37 -3.25
C ARG A 271 27.85 -18.75 -4.02
N HIS A 272 27.75 -17.46 -4.27
CA HIS A 272 28.76 -16.66 -4.94
C HIS A 272 29.09 -15.44 -4.08
N ILE A 273 30.37 -15.07 -4.05
CA ILE A 273 30.82 -13.85 -3.38
C ILE A 273 31.42 -12.95 -4.46
N VAL A 274 30.93 -11.73 -4.54
CA VAL A 274 31.42 -10.72 -5.48
C VAL A 274 31.85 -9.49 -4.69
N THR A 275 33.09 -9.07 -4.92
CA THR A 275 33.71 -7.96 -4.22
C THR A 275 33.78 -6.74 -5.11
N ASN A 276 33.55 -5.55 -4.54
CA ASN A 276 33.77 -4.31 -5.26
C ASN A 276 35.27 -4.00 -5.44
N ASP A 277 35.60 -3.35 -6.55
CA ASP A 277 36.87 -2.65 -6.71
C ASP A 277 36.88 -1.39 -5.82
N GLU A 278 38.06 -0.86 -5.47
CA GLU A 278 38.18 0.33 -4.60
C GLU A 278 37.67 1.64 -5.26
N ASP A 279 37.15 1.60 -6.49
CA ASP A 279 36.74 2.79 -7.24
C ASP A 279 35.27 3.15 -6.98
N PRO A 280 34.95 4.35 -6.47
CA PRO A 280 33.58 4.76 -6.17
C PRO A 280 32.69 4.93 -7.42
N ARG A 281 33.24 4.95 -8.64
CA ARG A 281 32.46 5.04 -9.89
C ARG A 281 32.17 3.67 -10.52
N ILE A 282 32.45 2.61 -9.78
CA ILE A 282 32.22 1.23 -10.19
C ILE A 282 31.46 0.52 -9.07
N GLY A 283 30.32 -0.05 -9.43
CA GLY A 283 29.57 -0.99 -8.62
C GLY A 283 29.94 -2.45 -8.93
N VAL A 284 29.32 -3.34 -8.17
CA VAL A 284 29.45 -4.79 -8.27
C VAL A 284 28.44 -5.34 -9.26
N SER A 285 28.90 -6.25 -10.11
CA SER A 285 28.09 -6.97 -11.09
C SER A 285 28.27 -8.48 -10.92
N TRP A 286 27.19 -9.24 -11.13
CA TRP A 286 27.25 -10.71 -11.21
C TRP A 286 26.34 -11.19 -12.33
N THR A 287 26.78 -12.17 -13.10
CA THR A 287 26.00 -12.75 -14.20
C THR A 287 26.03 -14.25 -14.11
N HIS A 288 24.88 -14.89 -14.25
CA HIS A 288 24.75 -16.34 -14.29
C HIS A 288 23.65 -16.78 -15.25
N THR A 289 23.92 -17.80 -16.06
CA THR A 289 22.96 -18.36 -17.02
C THR A 289 22.46 -19.70 -16.50
N ILE A 290 21.13 -19.84 -16.48
CA ILE A 290 20.38 -20.98 -15.97
C ILE A 290 19.65 -21.61 -17.16
N ASP A 291 19.90 -22.89 -17.42
CA ASP A 291 19.20 -23.67 -18.44
C ASP A 291 18.13 -24.54 -17.76
N LEU A 292 16.86 -24.31 -18.10
CA LEU A 292 15.72 -24.99 -17.51
C LEU A 292 15.03 -25.88 -18.55
N ASN A 293 14.79 -27.15 -18.19
CA ASN A 293 14.04 -28.10 -19.02
C ASN A 293 12.51 -27.93 -18.94
N SER A 294 12.02 -27.21 -17.92
CA SER A 294 10.61 -26.93 -17.69
C SER A 294 10.48 -25.60 -16.94
N PRO A 295 9.32 -24.92 -17.00
CA PRO A 295 9.04 -23.78 -16.14
C PRO A 295 9.27 -24.08 -14.65
N LYS A 296 10.01 -23.22 -13.95
CA LYS A 296 10.33 -23.36 -12.52
C LYS A 296 10.44 -22.00 -11.83
N LEU A 297 10.13 -21.99 -10.53
CA LEU A 297 10.43 -20.84 -9.68
C LEU A 297 11.89 -20.88 -9.25
N VAL A 298 12.61 -19.78 -9.45
CA VAL A 298 13.99 -19.60 -9.00
C VAL A 298 13.99 -18.53 -7.93
N SER A 299 14.54 -18.84 -6.75
CA SER A 299 14.70 -17.87 -5.68
C SER A 299 16.14 -17.41 -5.60
N LEU A 300 16.32 -16.10 -5.51
CA LEU A 300 17.62 -15.46 -5.40
C LEU A 300 17.64 -14.57 -4.17
N SER A 301 18.72 -14.63 -3.39
CA SER A 301 18.93 -13.72 -2.27
C SER A 301 20.31 -13.10 -2.27
N THR A 302 20.41 -11.92 -1.66
CA THR A 302 21.62 -11.11 -1.60
C THR A 302 21.83 -10.53 -0.21
N SER A 303 23.10 -10.41 0.20
CA SER A 303 23.47 -9.78 1.48
C SER A 303 23.34 -8.25 1.49
N ALA A 304 23.49 -7.61 0.33
CA ALA A 304 23.43 -6.16 0.16
C ALA A 304 22.31 -5.77 -0.82
N PRO A 305 21.69 -4.59 -0.66
CA PRO A 305 20.65 -4.12 -1.58
C PRO A 305 21.15 -4.09 -3.02
N SER A 306 20.37 -4.68 -3.92
CA SER A 306 20.76 -4.86 -5.33
C SER A 306 19.57 -4.70 -6.26
N ARG A 307 19.85 -4.68 -7.56
CA ARG A 307 18.87 -4.74 -8.65
C ARG A 307 19.15 -5.94 -9.54
N LEU A 308 18.10 -6.48 -10.14
CA LEU A 308 18.18 -7.68 -10.98
C LEU A 308 17.63 -7.38 -12.38
N ILE A 309 18.42 -7.74 -13.40
CA ILE A 309 18.01 -7.82 -14.79
C ILE A 309 17.86 -9.29 -15.15
N LEU A 310 16.70 -9.64 -15.72
CA LEU A 310 16.41 -10.97 -16.25
C LEU A 310 16.42 -10.92 -17.77
N LEU A 311 17.06 -11.89 -18.41
CA LEU A 311 17.06 -12.11 -19.86
C LEU A 311 16.63 -13.55 -20.15
N THR A 312 15.65 -13.77 -21.02
CA THR A 312 15.06 -15.11 -21.27
C THR A 312 15.46 -15.73 -22.61
N SER A 313 16.39 -15.11 -23.34
CA SER A 313 16.86 -15.58 -24.64
C SER A 313 18.35 -15.32 -24.85
N ASP A 314 19.02 -16.23 -25.55
CA ASP A 314 20.46 -16.11 -25.89
C ASP A 314 20.74 -15.33 -27.17
N ASN A 315 19.72 -14.82 -27.84
CA ASN A 315 19.92 -14.06 -29.07
C ASN A 315 20.38 -12.64 -28.71
N ASN A 316 21.55 -12.24 -29.22
CA ASN A 316 22.12 -10.87 -29.08
C ASN A 316 21.36 -9.81 -29.90
N MET A 317 20.05 -9.96 -30.07
CA MET A 317 19.16 -9.01 -30.74
C MET A 317 17.83 -8.83 -29.99
N THR A 318 17.62 -9.59 -28.91
CA THR A 318 16.40 -9.56 -28.10
C THR A 318 16.79 -9.26 -26.66
N GLY A 319 16.14 -8.26 -26.08
CA GLY A 319 16.45 -7.72 -24.77
C GLY A 319 16.65 -6.22 -24.86
N SER A 320 15.70 -5.49 -24.31
CA SER A 320 15.85 -4.08 -23.98
C SER A 320 15.20 -3.84 -22.63
N VAL A 321 15.82 -3.00 -21.82
CA VAL A 321 15.48 -2.82 -20.41
C VAL A 321 15.53 -1.35 -20.06
N THR A 322 14.49 -0.85 -19.40
CA THR A 322 14.49 0.48 -18.80
C THR A 322 15.23 0.44 -17.48
N LEU A 323 16.29 1.24 -17.34
CA LEU A 323 17.10 1.27 -16.13
C LEU A 323 16.50 2.22 -15.08
N GLN A 324 16.57 1.80 -13.82
CA GLN A 324 16.27 2.66 -12.68
C GLN A 324 17.52 3.44 -12.27
N SER A 325 17.34 4.71 -11.90
CA SER A 325 18.36 5.57 -11.28
C SER A 325 18.62 5.14 -9.83
N THR A 326 19.70 5.59 -9.19
CA THR A 326 20.02 5.22 -7.80
C THR A 326 18.93 5.62 -6.80
N SER A 327 18.05 6.57 -7.12
CA SER A 327 16.87 6.91 -6.30
C SER A 327 15.66 5.99 -6.50
N GLY A 328 15.74 5.00 -7.40
CA GLY A 328 14.64 4.09 -7.73
C GLY A 328 13.72 4.58 -8.86
N ALA A 329 13.75 5.89 -9.16
CA ALA A 329 13.01 6.47 -10.28
C ALA A 329 13.57 6.03 -11.64
N LEU A 330 12.73 6.02 -12.68
CA LEU A 330 13.12 5.70 -14.05
C LEU A 330 13.74 6.91 -14.79
N ILE A 331 13.54 8.12 -14.27
CA ILE A 331 14.26 9.33 -14.64
C ILE A 331 15.09 9.77 -13.43
N GLY A 332 16.37 10.07 -13.66
CA GLY A 332 17.25 10.51 -12.60
C GLY A 332 18.58 11.02 -13.12
N SER A 333 19.49 11.37 -12.20
CA SER A 333 20.81 11.91 -12.52
C SER A 333 21.94 10.88 -12.41
N GLU A 334 21.74 9.77 -11.70
CA GLU A 334 22.78 8.79 -11.39
C GLU A 334 22.21 7.38 -11.60
N PHE A 335 22.93 6.51 -12.34
CA PHE A 335 22.49 5.14 -12.62
C PHE A 335 23.63 4.14 -12.47
N ILE A 336 23.35 3.00 -11.86
CA ILE A 336 24.20 1.81 -11.91
C ILE A 336 23.82 1.04 -13.17
N THR A 337 24.76 0.93 -14.11
CA THR A 337 24.50 0.31 -15.41
C THR A 337 25.05 -1.11 -15.49
N PRO A 338 24.46 -1.99 -16.31
CA PRO A 338 24.89 -3.39 -16.38
C PRO A 338 26.28 -3.55 -17.00
N GLN A 339 27.02 -4.55 -16.51
CA GLN A 339 28.26 -5.02 -17.15
C GLN A 339 27.94 -6.11 -18.20
N LEU A 340 26.99 -5.84 -19.08
CA LEU A 340 26.56 -6.73 -20.16
C LEU A 340 26.84 -6.08 -21.51
N THR A 341 27.38 -6.85 -22.45
CA THR A 341 27.67 -6.39 -23.81
C THR A 341 26.40 -5.96 -24.52
N GLY A 342 26.41 -4.75 -25.09
CA GLY A 342 25.29 -4.21 -25.83
C GLY A 342 25.44 -2.72 -26.08
N SER A 343 24.34 -1.99 -25.98
CA SER A 343 24.33 -0.53 -26.12
C SER A 343 23.46 0.13 -25.05
N LEU A 344 23.83 1.34 -24.70
CA LEU A 344 23.11 2.20 -23.76
C LEU A 344 22.44 3.32 -24.56
N GLU A 345 21.11 3.39 -24.49
CA GLU A 345 20.29 4.46 -25.04
C GLU A 345 20.00 5.46 -23.92
N LEU A 346 20.40 6.71 -24.13
CA LEU A 346 20.26 7.79 -23.16
C LEU A 346 19.37 8.87 -23.77
N PHE A 347 18.24 9.16 -23.14
CA PHE A 347 17.28 10.16 -23.59
C PHE A 347 17.24 11.35 -22.63
N ASN A 348 17.24 12.55 -23.20
CA ASN A 348 17.14 13.80 -22.46
C ASN A 348 15.72 14.41 -22.59
N PRO A 349 14.85 14.28 -21.57
CA PRO A 349 13.49 14.84 -21.59
C PRO A 349 13.44 16.36 -21.37
N ASN A 350 14.58 16.99 -21.09
CA ASN A 350 14.68 18.42 -20.77
C ASN A 350 14.76 19.30 -22.01
N GLU A 351 14.49 20.59 -21.83
CA GLU A 351 14.60 21.61 -22.88
C GLU A 351 16.04 22.13 -23.08
N GLU A 352 16.96 21.69 -22.23
CA GLU A 352 18.35 22.10 -22.25
C GLU A 352 19.28 20.90 -22.41
N ILE A 353 20.52 21.15 -22.84
CA ILE A 353 21.55 20.12 -22.99
C ILE A 353 21.87 19.49 -21.62
N ALA A 354 21.99 18.16 -21.60
CA ALA A 354 22.46 17.36 -20.47
C ALA A 354 23.85 16.78 -20.77
N THR A 355 24.73 16.75 -19.79
CA THR A 355 26.08 16.19 -19.89
C THR A 355 26.21 15.00 -18.96
N ILE A 356 26.54 13.86 -19.55
CA ILE A 356 26.66 12.57 -18.88
C ILE A 356 28.13 12.17 -18.85
N THR A 357 28.59 11.67 -17.71
CA THR A 357 29.97 11.24 -17.52
C THR A 357 30.01 9.87 -16.87
N TRP A 358 31.06 9.11 -17.17
CA TRP A 358 31.37 7.84 -16.52
C TRP A 358 32.89 7.68 -16.41
N LYS A 359 33.33 6.59 -15.81
CA LYS A 359 34.77 6.30 -15.74
C LYS A 359 35.36 6.14 -17.15
N GLY A 360 36.20 7.09 -17.54
CA GLY A 360 36.93 7.07 -18.81
C GLY A 360 36.21 7.73 -20.00
N GLY A 361 35.07 8.40 -19.80
CA GLY A 361 34.35 9.07 -20.89
C GLY A 361 33.22 10.00 -20.45
N GLY A 362 32.60 10.65 -21.43
CA GLY A 362 31.41 11.47 -21.25
C GLY A 362 30.87 11.98 -22.57
N ILE A 363 29.58 12.32 -22.59
CA ILE A 363 28.85 12.78 -23.78
C ILE A 363 27.80 13.83 -23.39
N SER A 364 27.49 14.74 -24.31
CA SER A 364 26.40 15.70 -24.13
C SER A 364 25.26 15.37 -25.08
N ILE A 365 24.03 15.43 -24.57
CA ILE A 365 22.80 15.09 -25.29
C ILE A 365 21.97 16.36 -25.44
N GLN A 366 21.49 16.64 -26.66
CA GLN A 366 20.64 17.80 -26.91
C GLN A 366 19.26 17.61 -26.26
N ALA A 367 18.51 18.70 -26.13
CA ALA A 367 17.13 18.65 -25.66
C ALA A 367 16.27 17.73 -26.56
N ASP A 368 15.42 16.90 -25.94
CA ASP A 368 14.48 16.00 -26.61
C ASP A 368 15.10 15.09 -27.66
N SER A 369 16.35 14.69 -27.42
CA SER A 369 17.12 13.82 -28.30
C SER A 369 17.67 12.64 -27.53
N THR A 370 17.95 11.59 -28.29
CA THR A 370 18.50 10.34 -27.77
C THR A 370 19.86 10.08 -28.37
N VAL A 371 20.75 9.51 -27.56
CA VAL A 371 22.06 9.05 -28.01
C VAL A 371 22.26 7.60 -27.61
N ILE A 372 22.74 6.79 -28.55
CA ILE A 372 23.06 5.38 -28.34
C ILE A 372 24.58 5.23 -28.35
N ILE A 373 25.12 4.61 -27.30
CA ILE A 373 26.56 4.34 -27.16
C ILE A 373 26.82 2.84 -26.93
N PRO A 374 27.90 2.26 -27.48
CA PRO A 374 28.32 0.90 -27.14
C PRO A 374 28.65 0.77 -25.65
N TRP A 375 28.27 -0.34 -25.03
CA TRP A 375 28.39 -0.59 -23.60
C TRP A 375 28.77 -2.05 -23.29
N PRO A 376 29.54 -2.37 -22.23
CA PRO A 376 30.25 -1.47 -21.31
C PRO A 376 31.57 -0.94 -21.90
N PRO A 377 32.17 0.11 -21.31
CA PRO A 377 33.49 0.59 -21.71
C PRO A 377 34.57 -0.48 -21.51
N GLN A 378 35.40 -0.76 -22.52
CA GLN A 378 36.41 -1.85 -22.48
C GLN A 378 37.45 -1.80 -21.35
N THR A 379 37.55 -0.67 -20.64
CA THR A 379 38.55 -0.45 -19.58
C THR A 379 37.97 -0.59 -18.17
N VAL A 380 36.67 -0.87 -18.04
CA VAL A 380 35.97 -0.94 -16.76
C VAL A 380 35.59 -2.38 -16.47
N ASN A 381 35.98 -2.86 -15.29
CA ASN A 381 35.51 -4.12 -14.72
C ASN A 381 34.53 -3.78 -13.59
N GLY A 382 33.40 -4.48 -13.50
CA GLY A 382 32.28 -4.11 -12.62
C GLY A 382 31.19 -3.32 -13.34
N ALA A 383 30.11 -3.01 -12.61
CA ALA A 383 28.96 -2.23 -13.09
C ALA A 383 29.30 -0.73 -13.10
N PRO A 384 29.52 -0.08 -14.26
CA PRO A 384 29.93 1.31 -14.27
C PRO A 384 28.76 2.23 -13.84
N ILE A 385 29.08 3.27 -13.07
CA ILE A 385 28.10 4.29 -12.67
C ILE A 385 28.16 5.45 -13.67
N ILE A 386 27.00 5.87 -14.16
CA ILE A 386 26.85 7.08 -14.99
C ILE A 386 26.30 8.21 -14.12
N ASP A 387 26.87 9.40 -14.28
CA ASP A 387 26.48 10.63 -13.59
C ASP A 387 26.10 11.68 -14.63
N SER A 388 24.95 12.32 -14.46
CA SER A 388 24.43 13.36 -15.32
C SER A 388 24.21 14.65 -14.53
N ASP A 389 24.49 15.80 -15.16
CA ASP A 389 24.20 17.12 -14.58
C ASP A 389 22.70 17.45 -14.56
N LYS A 390 21.89 16.67 -15.29
CA LYS A 390 20.43 16.79 -15.40
C LYS A 390 19.76 15.43 -15.44
N GLU A 391 18.45 15.45 -15.25
CA GLU A 391 17.66 14.23 -15.21
C GLU A 391 17.45 13.65 -16.60
N ILE A 392 17.79 12.38 -16.76
CA ILE A 392 17.73 11.64 -18.02
C ILE A 392 16.99 10.32 -17.80
N SER A 393 16.57 9.67 -18.87
CA SER A 393 16.21 8.25 -18.83
C SER A 393 17.26 7.42 -19.56
N ALA A 394 17.50 6.21 -19.04
CA ALA A 394 18.50 5.28 -19.56
C ALA A 394 17.86 3.93 -19.87
N TYR A 395 18.19 3.38 -21.04
CA TYR A 395 17.78 2.04 -21.46
C TYR A 395 19.01 1.25 -21.87
N TRP A 396 19.05 -0.03 -21.51
CA TRP A 396 20.08 -0.95 -21.99
C TRP A 396 19.51 -1.89 -23.03
N HIS A 397 20.26 -2.12 -24.11
CA HIS A 397 19.90 -2.98 -25.22
C HIS A 397 20.93 -4.09 -25.37
N ASN A 398 20.46 -5.32 -25.52
CA ASN A 398 21.28 -6.50 -25.81
C ASN A 398 21.70 -6.57 -27.29
N ASN A 399 22.20 -5.46 -27.85
CA ASN A 399 22.68 -5.36 -29.23
C ASN A 399 23.79 -4.30 -29.31
N ASP A 400 24.87 -4.64 -30.02
CA ASP A 400 26.03 -3.75 -30.25
C ASP A 400 25.81 -2.75 -31.40
N SER A 401 24.60 -2.68 -31.97
CA SER A 401 24.27 -1.82 -33.10
C SER A 401 23.65 -0.47 -32.68
N ILE A 402 23.68 0.51 -33.59
CA ILE A 402 23.03 1.83 -33.41
C ILE A 402 21.50 1.72 -33.58
N ASN A 403 20.98 0.60 -34.06
CA ASN A 403 19.55 0.38 -34.17
C ASN A 403 19.00 -0.18 -32.85
N PRO A 404 17.76 0.18 -32.47
CA PRO A 404 17.15 -0.32 -31.23
C PRO A 404 17.00 -1.85 -31.28
N SER A 405 17.20 -2.49 -30.12
CA SER A 405 17.01 -3.93 -29.94
C SER A 405 15.53 -4.26 -29.82
N ASN A 406 15.16 -5.50 -30.13
CA ASN A 406 13.80 -5.95 -29.87
C ASN A 406 13.57 -6.01 -28.35
N GLY A 407 12.45 -5.44 -27.88
CA GLY A 407 12.03 -5.57 -26.50
C GLY A 407 10.85 -4.69 -26.14
N LEU A 408 10.46 -4.76 -24.86
CA LEU A 408 9.33 -4.04 -24.29
C LEU A 408 9.85 -3.19 -23.14
N ASN A 409 9.69 -1.87 -23.24
CA ASN A 409 10.18 -0.91 -22.26
C ASN A 409 9.06 -0.02 -21.74
N ILE A 410 9.20 0.47 -20.53
CA ILE A 410 8.35 1.53 -19.99
C ILE A 410 8.97 2.87 -20.37
N ILE A 411 8.18 3.76 -20.97
CA ILE A 411 8.55 5.15 -21.16
C ILE A 411 8.17 5.90 -19.88
N PRO A 412 9.15 6.39 -19.11
CA PRO A 412 8.86 7.04 -17.84
C PRO A 412 8.15 8.37 -18.03
N ALA A 413 7.35 8.74 -17.04
CA ALA A 413 6.64 10.01 -17.07
C ALA A 413 7.59 11.14 -16.66
N LYS A 414 7.64 12.22 -17.44
CA LYS A 414 8.49 13.39 -17.19
C LYS A 414 8.07 14.15 -15.93
N ASP A 415 6.78 14.17 -15.61
CA ASP A 415 6.24 14.92 -14.47
C ASP A 415 6.47 14.23 -13.12
N THR A 416 6.56 12.90 -13.11
CA THR A 416 6.71 12.12 -11.86
C THR A 416 8.08 11.44 -11.75
N GLY A 417 8.72 11.09 -12.87
CA GLY A 417 9.95 10.29 -12.93
C GLY A 417 9.73 8.78 -12.79
N PHE A 418 8.49 8.33 -12.62
CA PHE A 418 8.11 6.93 -12.40
C PHE A 418 7.38 6.33 -13.62
N SER A 419 6.84 5.12 -13.46
CA SER A 419 6.15 4.37 -14.52
C SER A 419 4.89 5.05 -15.04
N SER A 420 4.20 5.85 -14.21
CA SER A 420 2.99 6.55 -14.58
C SER A 420 3.06 8.06 -14.31
N GLY A 421 2.28 8.82 -15.07
CA GLY A 421 2.13 10.27 -14.90
C GLY A 421 1.21 10.87 -15.95
N LYS A 422 1.24 12.19 -16.06
CA LYS A 422 0.41 12.94 -17.04
C LYS A 422 1.19 13.39 -18.26
N SER A 423 2.52 13.32 -18.29
CA SER A 423 3.32 13.72 -19.45
C SER A 423 4.46 12.75 -19.72
N HIS A 424 4.54 12.22 -20.93
CA HIS A 424 5.58 11.31 -21.38
C HIS A 424 6.23 11.85 -22.65
N ARG A 425 7.56 11.98 -22.64
CA ARG A 425 8.35 12.42 -23.80
C ARG A 425 9.31 11.31 -24.21
N TYR A 426 9.44 11.10 -25.52
CA TYR A 426 10.30 10.06 -26.06
C TYR A 426 10.63 10.34 -27.53
N GLU A 427 11.64 9.67 -28.05
CA GLU A 427 12.01 9.70 -29.46
C GLU A 427 11.82 8.31 -30.09
N ILE A 428 11.37 8.30 -31.34
CA ILE A 428 11.18 7.09 -32.15
C ILE A 428 12.21 7.09 -33.28
N PHE A 429 12.96 6.01 -33.40
CA PHE A 429 14.08 5.89 -34.34
C PHE A 429 13.65 5.38 -35.71
N SER A 430 12.64 4.50 -35.75
CA SER A 430 12.26 3.79 -36.96
C SER A 430 10.97 4.33 -37.60
N SER A 431 11.04 4.65 -38.90
CA SER A 431 9.85 4.94 -39.72
C SER A 431 9.17 3.68 -40.27
N ASN A 432 9.72 2.49 -40.05
CA ASN A 432 9.31 1.26 -40.73
C ASN A 432 8.21 0.48 -39.98
N GLY A 433 7.59 1.05 -38.95
CA GLY A 433 6.55 0.38 -38.16
C GLY A 433 7.07 -0.74 -37.25
N LEU A 434 8.38 -0.75 -36.97
CA LEU A 434 8.98 -1.69 -36.01
C LEU A 434 8.72 -1.30 -34.55
N GLU A 435 8.31 -0.06 -34.29
CA GLU A 435 8.06 0.45 -32.94
C GLU A 435 6.58 0.79 -32.79
N SER A 436 5.93 0.25 -31.77
CA SER A 436 4.56 0.57 -31.37
C SER A 436 4.52 1.08 -29.94
N ILE A 437 3.58 1.99 -29.69
CA ILE A 437 3.41 2.65 -28.40
C ILE A 437 2.06 2.26 -27.83
N HIS A 438 2.08 1.66 -26.65
CA HIS A 438 0.89 1.20 -25.96
C HIS A 438 0.68 2.06 -24.73
N THR A 439 -0.52 2.61 -24.59
CA THR A 439 -0.92 3.36 -23.40
C THR A 439 -1.79 2.47 -22.52
N GLN A 440 -1.58 2.57 -21.21
CA GLN A 440 -2.37 1.88 -20.19
C GLN A 440 -2.86 2.91 -19.18
N LEU A 441 -4.14 2.85 -18.83
CA LEU A 441 -4.73 3.68 -17.80
C LEU A 441 -4.13 3.36 -16.41
N ALA A 442 -3.70 4.38 -15.67
CA ALA A 442 -3.25 4.28 -14.28
C ALA A 442 -4.20 5.07 -13.36
N GLY A 443 -5.48 4.74 -13.41
CA GLY A 443 -6.54 5.46 -12.70
C GLY A 443 -7.92 4.97 -13.10
N TYR A 444 -8.91 5.88 -13.11
CA TYR A 444 -10.29 5.52 -13.47
C TYR A 444 -10.71 5.94 -14.89
N SER A 445 -10.27 7.10 -15.34
CA SER A 445 -10.54 7.63 -16.68
C SER A 445 -9.57 8.75 -17.05
N SER A 446 -9.17 8.80 -18.32
CA SER A 446 -8.21 9.81 -18.82
C SER A 446 -8.49 10.17 -20.27
N VAL A 447 -8.34 11.46 -20.60
CA VAL A 447 -8.38 11.99 -21.97
C VAL A 447 -6.95 12.30 -22.40
N LEU A 448 -6.48 11.56 -23.39
CA LEU A 448 -5.14 11.66 -23.94
C LEU A 448 -5.08 12.63 -25.10
N ASN A 449 -3.98 13.36 -25.18
CA ASN A 449 -3.55 14.10 -26.33
C ASN A 449 -2.19 13.57 -26.78
N TYR A 450 -2.15 13.02 -27.98
CA TYR A 450 -0.93 12.60 -28.64
C TYR A 450 -0.55 13.65 -29.68
N SER A 451 0.56 14.34 -29.44
CA SER A 451 1.08 15.34 -30.37
C SER A 451 2.13 14.72 -31.28
N ASN A 452 1.74 14.43 -32.52
CA ASN A 452 2.65 14.31 -33.65
C ASN A 452 2.49 15.58 -34.54
N THR A 453 2.76 15.51 -35.84
CA THR A 453 2.41 16.59 -36.81
C THR A 453 0.93 16.96 -36.79
N ASN A 454 0.05 16.09 -36.24
CA ASN A 454 -1.34 16.36 -35.89
C ASN A 454 -1.62 15.88 -34.45
N SER A 455 -2.45 16.62 -33.71
CA SER A 455 -2.95 16.22 -32.39
C SER A 455 -4.13 15.23 -32.53
N ALA A 456 -4.05 14.08 -31.87
CA ALA A 456 -5.15 13.12 -31.77
C ALA A 456 -5.60 12.96 -30.31
N TYR A 457 -6.91 12.89 -30.10
CA TYR A 457 -7.51 12.70 -28.78
C TYR A 457 -8.07 11.29 -28.63
N GLN A 458 -7.82 10.67 -27.47
CA GLN A 458 -8.31 9.34 -27.14
C GLN A 458 -8.79 9.28 -25.70
N ASN A 459 -9.86 8.53 -25.46
CA ASN A 459 -10.43 8.37 -24.12
C ASN A 459 -10.15 6.96 -23.60
N LEU A 460 -9.44 6.87 -22.49
CA LEU A 460 -9.24 5.63 -21.74
C LEU A 460 -10.22 5.58 -20.57
N THR A 461 -10.77 4.40 -20.31
CA THR A 461 -11.71 4.16 -19.21
C THR A 461 -11.33 2.88 -18.48
N PHE A 462 -11.76 2.72 -17.23
CA PHE A 462 -11.49 1.53 -16.44
C PHE A 462 -11.84 0.20 -17.16
N ASN A 463 -12.90 0.18 -17.99
CA ASN A 463 -13.31 -1.01 -18.74
C ASN A 463 -12.57 -1.20 -20.07
N ASN A 464 -11.91 -0.16 -20.56
CA ASN A 464 -11.07 -0.20 -21.76
C ASN A 464 -9.77 0.59 -21.47
N PRO A 465 -8.84 -0.02 -20.70
CA PRO A 465 -7.69 0.70 -20.15
C PRO A 465 -6.54 0.82 -21.14
N PHE A 466 -6.55 0.10 -22.27
CA PHE A 466 -5.45 0.05 -23.23
C PHE A 466 -5.78 0.78 -24.53
N HIS A 467 -4.76 1.41 -25.13
CA HIS A 467 -4.84 1.93 -26.49
C HIS A 467 -3.48 1.97 -27.18
N GLU A 468 -3.40 1.48 -28.41
CA GLU A 468 -2.23 1.52 -29.27
C GLU A 468 -2.20 2.82 -30.09
N LEU A 469 -1.06 3.52 -30.06
CA LEU A 469 -0.82 4.75 -30.81
C LEU A 469 0.03 4.47 -32.06
N GLN A 470 -0.34 5.10 -33.17
CA GLN A 470 0.43 5.02 -34.41
C GLN A 470 1.65 5.95 -34.34
N THR A 471 2.81 5.39 -34.66
CA THR A 471 4.12 6.02 -34.50
C THR A 471 4.65 6.57 -35.82
N SER A 472 5.43 7.65 -35.76
CA SER A 472 6.29 8.10 -36.87
C SER A 472 7.67 8.40 -36.32
N GLN A 473 8.67 8.51 -37.19
CA GLN A 473 10.01 8.91 -36.75
C GLN A 473 10.01 10.33 -36.16
N GLY A 474 10.79 10.55 -35.09
CA GLY A 474 10.98 11.86 -34.45
C GLY A 474 10.64 11.89 -32.96
N SER A 475 10.62 13.09 -32.39
CA SER A 475 10.26 13.34 -31.00
C SER A 475 8.74 13.43 -30.83
N HIS A 476 8.22 12.76 -29.80
CA HIS A 476 6.80 12.70 -29.49
C HIS A 476 6.53 13.07 -28.04
N ASN A 477 5.30 13.49 -27.80
CA ASN A 477 4.78 13.73 -26.46
C ASN A 477 3.37 13.14 -26.35
N VAL A 478 3.14 12.41 -25.27
CA VAL A 478 1.83 11.92 -24.85
C VAL A 478 1.50 12.64 -23.56
N SER A 479 0.41 13.40 -23.54
CA SER A 479 -0.05 14.11 -22.36
C SER A 479 -1.52 13.82 -22.04
N VAL A 480 -1.85 13.82 -20.76
CA VAL A 480 -3.23 13.75 -20.27
C VAL A 480 -3.77 15.17 -20.15
N GLU A 481 -4.83 15.48 -20.90
CA GLU A 481 -5.52 16.78 -20.84
C GLU A 481 -6.51 16.85 -19.68
N ASP A 482 -7.19 15.73 -19.42
CA ASP A 482 -8.19 15.62 -18.35
C ASP A 482 -8.20 14.22 -17.73
N GLY A 483 -8.46 14.17 -16.41
CA GLY A 483 -8.51 12.94 -15.63
C GLY A 483 -7.15 12.45 -15.09
N HIS A 484 -7.01 11.13 -15.06
CA HIS A 484 -6.02 10.39 -14.28
C HIS A 484 -4.70 10.12 -15.02
N PRO A 485 -3.62 9.73 -14.33
CA PRO A 485 -2.36 9.39 -14.99
C PRO A 485 -2.46 8.11 -15.84
N ILE A 486 -1.47 7.93 -16.70
CA ILE A 486 -1.31 6.76 -17.56
C ILE A 486 0.11 6.20 -17.48
N ARG A 487 0.29 4.95 -17.91
CA ARG A 487 1.57 4.33 -18.21
C ARG A 487 1.74 4.23 -19.72
N VAL A 488 2.97 4.36 -20.20
CA VAL A 488 3.29 4.25 -21.62
C VAL A 488 4.36 3.19 -21.80
N HIS A 489 4.08 2.21 -22.65
CA HIS A 489 4.99 1.13 -23.01
C HIS A 489 5.42 1.28 -24.46
N ARG A 490 6.70 1.04 -24.74
CA ARG A 490 7.30 0.98 -26.07
C ARG A 490 7.66 -0.45 -26.39
N SER A 491 7.02 -1.04 -27.39
CA SER A 491 7.44 -2.31 -27.98
C SER A 491 8.23 -2.05 -29.25
N THR A 492 9.43 -2.62 -29.33
CA THR A 492 10.28 -2.62 -30.52
C THR A 492 10.39 -4.05 -31.04
N GLY A 493 9.98 -4.28 -32.28
CA GLY A 493 9.99 -5.58 -32.93
C GLY A 493 8.95 -6.57 -32.39
N ASP A 494 9.19 -7.86 -32.67
CA ASP A 494 8.24 -8.94 -32.39
C ASP A 494 8.59 -9.74 -31.12
N SER A 495 9.44 -9.21 -30.23
CA SER A 495 9.84 -9.93 -29.02
C SER A 495 10.15 -8.96 -27.87
N GLY A 496 9.75 -9.32 -26.65
CA GLY A 496 9.99 -8.52 -25.45
C GLY A 496 9.56 -9.22 -24.17
N LEU A 497 10.00 -8.69 -23.04
CA LEU A 497 9.69 -9.19 -21.70
C LEU A 497 9.40 -7.99 -20.81
N SER A 498 8.40 -8.09 -19.94
CA SER A 498 8.11 -7.07 -18.93
C SER A 498 7.50 -7.71 -17.69
N GLN A 499 7.77 -7.13 -16.53
CA GLN A 499 7.04 -7.47 -15.30
C GLN A 499 5.73 -6.68 -15.27
N LEU A 500 4.59 -7.39 -15.17
CA LEU A 500 3.30 -6.72 -15.03
C LEU A 500 3.09 -6.31 -13.58
N MET A 501 2.69 -5.04 -13.43
CA MET A 501 2.28 -4.43 -12.17
C MET A 501 0.77 -4.63 -11.99
N HIS A 502 0.30 -4.68 -10.75
CA HIS A 502 -1.15 -4.68 -10.53
C HIS A 502 -1.74 -3.32 -10.94
N ASP A 503 -3.04 -3.30 -11.25
CA ASP A 503 -3.70 -2.10 -11.80
C ASP A 503 -3.75 -0.93 -10.80
N GLY A 504 -3.60 -1.23 -9.51
CA GLY A 504 -3.59 -0.27 -8.41
C GLY A 504 -2.21 0.25 -8.04
N GLU A 505 -1.13 -0.24 -8.66
CA GLU A 505 0.25 0.09 -8.30
C GLU A 505 0.70 1.41 -8.95
N GLN A 506 1.62 2.14 -8.32
CA GLN A 506 2.29 3.34 -8.82
C GLN A 506 1.39 4.26 -9.65
N ARG A 507 0.24 4.68 -9.10
CA ARG A 507 -0.61 5.71 -9.74
C ARG A 507 -0.11 7.08 -9.32
N CYS A 508 0.71 7.71 -10.16
CA CYS A 508 1.48 8.88 -9.79
C CYS A 508 0.92 10.17 -10.40
N VAL A 509 0.80 11.21 -9.58
CA VAL A 509 0.30 12.53 -9.96
C VAL A 509 1.37 13.59 -9.72
N GLY A 510 1.70 14.35 -10.76
CA GLY A 510 2.60 15.50 -10.66
C GLY A 510 1.98 16.67 -9.89
N ILE A 511 2.75 17.25 -8.96
CA ILE A 511 2.37 18.40 -8.12
C ILE A 511 3.28 19.60 -8.42
N ASN A 512 4.59 19.34 -8.54
CA ASN A 512 5.64 20.31 -8.81
C ASN A 512 5.52 21.63 -8.02
N THR A 513 5.37 21.53 -6.70
CA THR A 513 5.14 22.69 -5.83
C THR A 513 6.11 22.71 -4.65
N THR A 514 6.62 23.89 -4.32
CA THR A 514 7.34 24.15 -3.06
C THR A 514 6.44 25.02 -2.19
N ALA A 515 5.79 24.42 -1.20
CA ALA A 515 4.87 25.13 -0.31
C ALA A 515 5.05 24.67 1.13
N SER A 516 5.10 25.63 2.05
CA SER A 516 5.11 25.35 3.49
C SER A 516 3.71 25.01 4.05
N GLY A 517 2.68 25.08 3.22
CA GLY A 517 1.27 24.84 3.56
C GLY A 517 0.79 23.45 3.17
N TRP A 518 -0.52 23.24 3.30
CA TRP A 518 -1.19 22.02 2.81
C TRP A 518 -1.32 22.07 1.29
N ILE A 519 -0.99 20.97 0.63
CA ILE A 519 -1.13 20.75 -0.81
C ILE A 519 -2.27 19.76 -0.99
N THR A 520 -3.31 20.16 -1.73
CA THR A 520 -4.43 19.28 -2.08
C THR A 520 -4.07 18.46 -3.31
N THR A 521 -4.26 17.15 -3.26
CA THR A 521 -4.03 16.22 -4.36
C THR A 521 -5.23 15.33 -4.58
N GLU A 522 -5.55 15.05 -5.83
CA GLU A 522 -6.63 14.15 -6.21
C GLU A 522 -6.17 12.68 -6.15
N LEU A 523 -6.98 11.84 -5.54
CA LEU A 523 -6.77 10.40 -5.44
C LEU A 523 -7.19 9.75 -6.77
N PRO A 524 -6.31 8.96 -7.43
CA PRO A 524 -6.56 8.47 -8.79
C PRO A 524 -7.52 7.26 -8.87
N TRP A 525 -8.69 7.38 -8.24
CA TRP A 525 -9.79 6.41 -8.27
C TRP A 525 -11.15 7.12 -8.29
N ASN A 526 -12.22 6.35 -8.47
CA ASN A 526 -13.57 6.91 -8.46
C ASN A 526 -14.04 7.19 -7.03
N SER A 527 -14.40 8.43 -6.71
CA SER A 527 -14.94 8.80 -5.39
C SER A 527 -16.11 7.91 -4.96
N VAL A 528 -16.06 7.42 -3.72
CA VAL A 528 -17.14 6.65 -3.09
C VAL A 528 -17.83 7.43 -1.96
N SER A 529 -17.56 8.72 -1.85
CA SER A 529 -18.19 9.62 -0.88
C SER A 529 -19.71 9.55 -0.93
N GLY A 530 -20.35 9.42 0.24
CA GLY A 530 -21.80 9.36 0.39
C GLY A 530 -22.50 8.11 -0.20
N ARG A 531 -21.74 7.11 -0.67
CA ARG A 531 -22.29 5.83 -1.13
C ARG A 531 -22.66 4.93 0.05
N SER A 532 -23.55 3.96 -0.20
CA SER A 532 -23.91 2.97 0.83
C SER A 532 -22.76 1.97 1.06
N GLU A 533 -22.73 1.35 2.24
CA GLU A 533 -21.71 0.35 2.61
C GLU A 533 -21.58 -0.76 1.56
N GLY A 534 -22.70 -1.31 1.06
CA GLY A 534 -22.67 -2.33 0.00
C GLY A 534 -22.08 -1.82 -1.32
N GLN A 535 -22.24 -0.53 -1.66
CA GLN A 535 -21.60 0.05 -2.85
C GLN A 535 -20.09 0.25 -2.64
N ILE A 536 -19.67 0.61 -1.43
CA ILE A 536 -18.26 0.73 -1.06
C ILE A 536 -17.57 -0.64 -1.15
N MET A 537 -18.17 -1.68 -0.56
CA MET A 537 -17.66 -3.06 -0.65
C MET A 537 -17.57 -3.56 -2.09
N ASN A 538 -18.57 -3.25 -2.92
CA ASN A 538 -18.52 -3.58 -4.35
C ASN A 538 -17.40 -2.82 -5.08
N ALA A 539 -17.17 -1.55 -4.75
CA ALA A 539 -16.09 -0.75 -5.33
C ALA A 539 -14.70 -1.33 -5.00
N TRP A 540 -14.51 -1.80 -3.76
CA TRP A 540 -13.31 -2.51 -3.32
C TRP A 540 -13.13 -3.83 -4.05
N SER A 541 -14.19 -4.64 -4.13
CA SER A 541 -14.15 -5.94 -4.81
C SER A 541 -13.81 -5.81 -6.30
N GLN A 542 -14.39 -4.82 -6.99
CA GLN A 542 -14.11 -4.56 -8.41
C GLN A 542 -12.79 -3.82 -8.66
N GLY A 543 -12.25 -3.17 -7.63
CA GLY A 543 -11.04 -2.35 -7.72
C GLY A 543 -11.21 -0.97 -8.34
N THR A 544 -12.43 -0.44 -8.32
CA THR A 544 -12.71 0.94 -8.77
C THR A 544 -12.34 2.00 -7.72
N HIS A 545 -12.19 1.58 -6.46
CA HIS A 545 -11.68 2.37 -5.34
C HIS A 545 -10.84 1.45 -4.42
N PRO A 546 -9.72 1.93 -3.85
CA PRO A 546 -8.87 1.12 -2.97
C PRO A 546 -9.57 0.91 -1.62
N SER A 547 -9.31 -0.22 -0.98
CA SER A 547 -9.78 -0.43 0.39
C SER A 547 -8.82 0.14 1.43
N SER A 548 -7.55 0.15 1.10
CA SER A 548 -6.44 0.73 1.86
C SER A 548 -5.40 1.08 0.82
N TYR A 549 -4.51 2.01 1.11
CA TYR A 549 -3.55 2.46 0.11
C TYR A 549 -2.29 3.01 0.77
N SER A 550 -1.18 2.93 0.05
CA SER A 550 0.06 3.60 0.40
C SER A 550 0.21 4.88 -0.41
N ILE A 551 1.00 5.81 0.13
CA ILE A 551 1.38 7.05 -0.53
C ILE A 551 2.89 7.14 -0.48
N SER A 552 3.52 7.37 -1.63
CA SER A 552 4.94 7.71 -1.72
C SER A 552 5.08 9.14 -2.20
N LEU A 553 5.62 10.01 -1.35
CA LEU A 553 5.93 11.39 -1.69
C LEU A 553 7.29 11.46 -2.35
N ILE A 554 7.32 12.04 -3.55
CA ILE A 554 8.53 12.20 -4.34
C ILE A 554 8.93 13.67 -4.33
N GLY A 555 10.21 13.91 -4.15
CA GLY A 555 10.75 15.26 -4.10
C GLY A 555 12.25 15.34 -4.31
N ASN A 556 12.75 16.55 -4.14
CA ASN A 556 14.15 16.88 -4.37
C ASN A 556 15.01 16.59 -3.12
N ASN A 557 16.12 15.85 -3.30
CA ASN A 557 17.12 15.55 -2.26
C ASN A 557 18.52 16.14 -2.58
N GLY A 558 18.57 17.25 -3.29
CA GLY A 558 19.79 17.95 -3.73
C GLY A 558 20.48 17.35 -4.96
N LYS A 559 20.36 16.04 -5.21
CA LYS A 559 20.95 15.34 -6.38
C LYS A 559 19.96 15.09 -7.53
N THR A 560 18.72 14.78 -7.21
CA THR A 560 17.62 14.51 -8.16
C THR A 560 16.33 15.09 -7.60
N ASP A 561 15.41 15.46 -8.50
CA ASP A 561 14.05 15.88 -8.23
C ASP A 561 13.08 14.68 -8.08
N HIS A 562 13.53 13.46 -8.38
CA HIS A 562 12.73 12.24 -8.39
C HIS A 562 13.24 11.20 -7.38
N GLN A 563 13.24 11.54 -6.08
CA GLN A 563 13.50 10.58 -5.01
C GLN A 563 12.30 10.44 -4.08
N ILE A 564 12.04 9.22 -3.59
CA ILE A 564 11.04 8.99 -2.55
C ILE A 564 11.58 9.52 -1.22
N ILE A 565 11.00 10.61 -0.73
CA ILE A 565 11.46 11.31 0.49
C ILE A 565 10.64 10.91 1.72
N ALA A 566 9.41 10.46 1.51
CA ALA A 566 8.52 10.01 2.57
C ALA A 566 7.51 9.01 2.04
N SER A 567 7.05 8.10 2.91
CA SER A 567 5.99 7.15 2.60
C SER A 567 4.92 7.16 3.68
N SER A 568 3.72 6.73 3.33
CA SER A 568 2.60 6.54 4.26
C SER A 568 1.78 5.32 3.89
N TRP A 569 1.17 4.70 4.89
CA TRP A 569 0.26 3.57 4.74
C TRP A 569 -1.04 3.90 5.46
N ILE A 570 -2.14 3.83 4.72
CA ILE A 570 -3.49 4.17 5.18
C ILE A 570 -4.32 2.91 5.17
N PHE A 571 -4.87 2.57 6.34
CA PHE A 571 -5.62 1.34 6.57
C PHE A 571 -7.07 1.68 6.89
N HIS A 572 -8.00 1.34 6.00
CA HIS A 572 -9.41 1.26 6.34
C HIS A 572 -9.73 -0.17 6.75
N ILE A 573 -9.83 -0.38 8.05
CA ILE A 573 -10.05 -1.68 8.66
C ILE A 573 -11.42 -1.66 9.33
N SER A 574 -12.12 -2.79 9.24
CA SER A 574 -13.43 -2.97 9.85
C SER A 574 -13.34 -2.84 11.37
N ARG A 575 -14.27 -2.10 11.97
CA ARG A 575 -14.44 -2.05 13.43
C ARG A 575 -15.58 -2.98 13.84
N LEU A 576 -15.42 -3.67 14.96
CA LEU A 576 -16.50 -4.43 15.58
C LEU A 576 -17.11 -3.54 16.66
N THR A 577 -18.42 -3.29 16.59
CA THR A 577 -19.11 -2.40 17.52
C THR A 577 -20.23 -3.12 18.24
N TYR A 578 -20.26 -2.98 19.55
CA TYR A 578 -21.42 -3.30 20.37
C TYR A 578 -22.20 -2.02 20.63
N SER A 579 -23.46 -1.98 20.18
CA SER A 579 -24.38 -0.88 20.42
C SER A 579 -25.43 -1.28 21.46
N PHE A 580 -25.60 -0.46 22.49
CA PHE A 580 -26.52 -0.76 23.60
C PHE A 580 -27.95 -0.39 23.20
N SER A 581 -28.94 -1.21 23.60
CA SER A 581 -30.36 -0.89 23.43
C SER A 581 -30.94 -0.01 24.55
N SER A 582 -30.12 0.31 25.56
CA SER A 582 -30.49 1.13 26.72
C SER A 582 -31.05 2.53 26.38
N SER A 583 -31.63 3.21 27.36
CA SER A 583 -32.20 4.56 27.22
C SER A 583 -31.20 5.66 26.85
N ILE A 584 -29.88 5.38 26.86
CA ILE A 584 -28.81 6.30 26.46
C ILE A 584 -28.46 6.07 24.98
N THR A 585 -29.01 6.88 24.10
CA THR A 585 -28.75 6.81 22.66
C THR A 585 -27.28 7.12 22.35
N GLY A 586 -26.60 6.19 21.67
CA GLY A 586 -25.25 6.43 21.13
C GLY A 586 -24.10 5.85 21.95
N LEU A 587 -24.36 5.17 23.07
CA LEU A 587 -23.36 4.38 23.79
C LEU A 587 -22.89 3.22 22.90
N GLU A 588 -21.58 3.07 22.74
CA GLU A 588 -20.93 1.96 22.04
C GLU A 588 -19.65 1.51 22.78
N VAL A 589 -19.32 0.24 22.63
CA VAL A 589 -17.98 -0.31 22.88
C VAL A 589 -17.47 -0.83 21.55
N ALA A 590 -16.29 -0.38 21.13
CA ALA A 590 -15.74 -0.69 19.82
C ALA A 590 -14.34 -1.27 19.92
N TYR A 591 -14.08 -2.29 19.11
CA TYR A 591 -12.73 -2.76 18.79
C TYR A 591 -12.31 -2.17 17.45
N SER A 592 -11.14 -1.55 17.41
CA SER A 592 -10.54 -1.05 16.17
C SER A 592 -9.02 -1.14 16.26
N ASN A 593 -8.40 -1.92 15.36
CA ASN A 593 -6.94 -2.00 15.17
C ASN A 593 -6.15 -2.26 16.46
N GLY A 594 -6.61 -3.21 17.28
CA GLY A 594 -5.99 -3.55 18.56
C GLY A 594 -6.38 -2.63 19.73
N ALA A 595 -7.01 -1.48 19.46
CA ALA A 595 -7.57 -0.61 20.49
C ALA A 595 -8.99 -1.01 20.87
N VAL A 596 -9.32 -0.81 22.16
CA VAL A 596 -10.68 -0.96 22.69
C VAL A 596 -11.15 0.39 23.20
N LEU A 597 -12.31 0.82 22.71
CA LEU A 597 -12.81 2.19 22.80
C LEU A 597 -14.24 2.20 23.33
N THR A 598 -14.60 3.23 24.08
CA THR A 598 -15.98 3.43 24.55
C THR A 598 -16.31 4.91 24.71
N ASN A 599 -17.59 5.27 24.79
CA ASN A 599 -18.07 6.65 24.91
C ASN A 599 -19.13 6.83 26.05
N HIS A 600 -18.72 7.10 27.30
CA HIS A 600 -19.65 7.28 28.45
C HIS A 600 -19.03 8.18 29.55
N PRO A 601 -19.76 8.99 30.37
CA PRO A 601 -21.19 9.35 30.43
C PRO A 601 -21.58 10.72 29.88
N GLU A 602 -20.64 11.50 29.34
CA GLU A 602 -20.93 12.80 28.70
C GLU A 602 -20.66 12.79 27.18
N PHE A 603 -20.61 11.61 26.56
CA PHE A 603 -20.20 11.40 25.15
C PHE A 603 -18.72 11.71 24.87
N LEU A 604 -17.88 11.70 25.91
CA LEU A 604 -16.43 11.79 25.71
C LEU A 604 -15.87 10.42 25.29
N PRO A 605 -15.08 10.36 24.21
CA PRO A 605 -14.37 9.15 23.83
C PRO A 605 -13.38 8.74 24.93
N THR A 606 -13.24 7.45 25.19
CA THR A 606 -12.33 6.91 26.20
C THR A 606 -11.62 5.67 25.65
N VAL A 607 -10.31 5.58 25.89
CA VAL A 607 -9.46 4.46 25.47
C VAL A 607 -9.28 3.49 26.62
N LEU A 608 -9.75 2.25 26.45
CA LEU A 608 -9.61 1.18 27.44
C LEU A 608 -8.35 0.34 27.21
N LYS A 609 -7.98 0.13 25.94
CA LYS A 609 -6.73 -0.51 25.52
C LYS A 609 -6.14 0.27 24.33
N GLN A 610 -4.84 0.53 24.36
CA GLN A 610 -4.11 1.17 23.25
C GLN A 610 -3.71 0.14 22.18
N PRO A 611 -3.49 0.58 20.93
CA PRO A 611 -2.85 -0.26 19.90
C PRO A 611 -1.49 -0.77 20.36
N ASN A 612 -1.12 -1.98 19.94
CA ASN A 612 0.17 -2.54 20.33
C ASN A 612 1.30 -1.92 19.52
N ASP A 613 2.39 -1.58 20.22
CA ASP A 613 3.61 -1.05 19.65
C ASP A 613 4.81 -1.72 20.35
N ARG A 614 5.85 -2.05 19.58
CA ARG A 614 7.06 -2.67 20.12
C ARG A 614 8.22 -1.69 20.04
N SER A 615 8.67 -1.23 21.21
CA SER A 615 9.92 -0.49 21.36
C SER A 615 11.02 -1.44 21.86
N GLY A 616 12.15 -1.44 21.17
CA GLY A 616 13.34 -2.20 21.56
C GLY A 616 14.38 -1.32 22.26
N PRO A 617 15.49 -1.89 22.76
CA PRO A 617 16.64 -1.08 23.19
C PRO A 617 17.19 -0.27 22.01
N GLY A 618 17.33 1.04 22.20
CA GLY A 618 17.70 2.02 21.16
C GLY A 618 16.49 2.64 20.44
N PRO A 619 16.70 3.50 19.43
CA PRO A 619 15.63 4.11 18.64
C PRO A 619 15.03 3.10 17.65
N ARG A 620 14.34 2.08 18.17
CA ARG A 620 13.68 1.04 17.38
C ARG A 620 12.18 1.15 17.56
N PHE A 621 11.46 1.19 16.45
CA PHE A 621 10.01 1.17 16.44
C PHE A 621 9.52 0.09 15.49
N ALA A 622 8.75 -0.85 16.03
CA ALA A 622 8.09 -1.88 15.24
C ALA A 622 6.60 -1.92 15.59
N ALA A 623 5.76 -1.97 14.57
CA ALA A 623 4.31 -2.12 14.73
C ALA A 623 3.79 -3.23 13.82
N THR A 624 2.86 -4.03 14.35
CA THR A 624 2.12 -5.03 13.58
C THR A 624 0.65 -4.67 13.67
N ILE A 625 0.03 -4.38 12.53
CA ILE A 625 -1.37 -3.97 12.47
C ILE A 625 -2.25 -5.21 12.26
N PRO A 626 -3.14 -5.55 13.21
CA PRO A 626 -4.12 -6.61 13.03
C PRO A 626 -5.31 -6.07 12.23
N ALA A 627 -5.44 -6.47 10.96
CA ALA A 627 -6.55 -6.11 10.11
C ALA A 627 -7.64 -7.19 10.13
N LEU A 628 -8.73 -6.97 10.87
CA LEU A 628 -9.88 -7.87 10.87
C LEU A 628 -10.75 -7.65 9.62
N ASN A 629 -10.88 -8.70 8.82
CA ASN A 629 -11.69 -8.74 7.61
C ASN A 629 -12.87 -9.69 7.82
N PRO A 630 -14.11 -9.18 7.94
CA PRO A 630 -15.27 -10.05 8.06
C PRO A 630 -15.48 -10.82 6.75
N THR A 631 -15.68 -12.12 6.87
CA THR A 631 -16.05 -13.00 5.77
C THR A 631 -17.52 -12.79 5.37
N ALA A 632 -17.89 -13.24 4.17
CA ALA A 632 -19.26 -13.10 3.64
C ALA A 632 -20.34 -13.80 4.50
N ASP A 633 -19.95 -14.80 5.28
CA ASP A 633 -20.84 -15.57 6.16
C ASP A 633 -21.01 -14.93 7.55
N SER A 634 -20.31 -13.83 7.83
CA SER A 634 -20.41 -13.14 9.12
C SER A 634 -21.79 -12.51 9.33
N VAL A 635 -22.44 -12.85 10.44
CA VAL A 635 -23.76 -12.32 10.82
C VAL A 635 -23.65 -11.28 11.93
N SER A 636 -24.50 -10.25 11.92
CA SER A 636 -24.70 -9.33 13.03
C SER A 636 -25.90 -9.76 13.89
N GLY A 637 -25.82 -9.66 15.21
CA GLY A 637 -26.86 -10.20 16.09
C GLY A 637 -26.80 -9.71 17.54
N ALA A 638 -27.80 -10.14 18.31
CA ALA A 638 -27.92 -9.92 19.75
C ALA A 638 -27.88 -11.23 20.55
N GLY A 639 -27.76 -12.39 19.91
CA GLY A 639 -27.49 -13.66 20.58
C GLY A 639 -26.01 -13.86 20.84
N VAL A 640 -25.65 -14.98 21.49
CA VAL A 640 -24.24 -15.35 21.71
C VAL A 640 -23.55 -15.49 20.35
N MET A 641 -22.51 -14.69 20.13
CA MET A 641 -21.76 -14.66 18.88
C MET A 641 -20.45 -15.40 19.08
N ASN A 642 -20.22 -16.44 18.28
CA ASN A 642 -18.93 -17.11 18.19
C ASN A 642 -18.13 -16.47 17.05
N LEU A 643 -16.94 -15.98 17.37
CA LEU A 643 -15.99 -15.42 16.42
C LEU A 643 -14.85 -16.40 16.24
N ASP A 644 -14.74 -16.95 15.03
CA ASP A 644 -13.56 -17.70 14.60
C ASP A 644 -12.66 -16.75 13.80
N ILE A 645 -11.40 -16.63 14.23
CA ILE A 645 -10.42 -15.68 13.72
C ILE A 645 -9.23 -16.47 13.21
N GLU A 646 -8.96 -16.40 11.91
CA GLU A 646 -7.85 -17.10 11.25
C GLU A 646 -6.82 -16.09 10.72
N LEU A 647 -5.53 -16.38 10.90
CA LEU A 647 -4.47 -15.60 10.26
C LEU A 647 -4.31 -16.02 8.80
N ALA A 648 -4.71 -15.16 7.86
CA ALA A 648 -4.61 -15.46 6.44
C ALA A 648 -3.16 -15.33 5.92
N TYR A 649 -2.54 -14.17 6.13
CA TYR A 649 -1.16 -13.90 5.73
C TYR A 649 -0.56 -12.71 6.50
N ARG A 650 0.77 -12.56 6.42
CA ARG A 650 1.52 -11.42 6.97
C ARG A 650 2.47 -10.83 5.94
N GLU A 651 2.39 -9.51 5.81
CA GLU A 651 3.15 -8.72 4.85
C GLU A 651 4.06 -7.70 5.56
N SER A 652 5.23 -7.43 4.97
CA SER A 652 6.14 -6.37 5.40
C SER A 652 5.91 -5.13 4.55
N LEU A 653 5.44 -4.04 5.15
CA LEU A 653 5.21 -2.79 4.42
C LEU A 653 6.44 -1.88 4.42
N ALA A 654 7.20 -1.89 5.52
CA ALA A 654 8.44 -1.15 5.64
C ALA A 654 9.42 -1.87 6.56
N SER A 655 10.70 -1.84 6.19
CA SER A 655 11.80 -2.31 7.02
C SER A 655 13.06 -1.52 6.66
N ASP A 656 13.12 -0.28 7.12
CA ASP A 656 14.22 0.64 6.78
C ASP A 656 14.49 1.66 7.90
N ILE A 657 15.53 2.46 7.72
CA ILE A 657 15.89 3.55 8.63
C ILE A 657 15.04 4.78 8.28
N ALA A 658 14.17 5.17 9.21
CA ALA A 658 13.34 6.38 9.10
C ALA A 658 13.88 7.49 10.02
N TYR A 659 13.59 8.75 9.72
CA TYR A 659 14.00 9.90 10.53
C TYR A 659 12.86 10.48 11.36
N GLU A 660 11.64 10.45 10.84
CA GLU A 660 10.42 10.76 11.58
C GLU A 660 9.39 9.68 11.30
N VAL A 661 8.70 9.20 12.34
CA VAL A 661 7.53 8.31 12.19
C VAL A 661 6.35 8.97 12.88
N ARG A 662 5.23 9.06 12.16
CA ARG A 662 3.95 9.56 12.69
C ARG A 662 2.88 8.50 12.53
N ARG A 663 1.84 8.63 13.34
CA ARG A 663 0.59 7.89 13.15
C ARG A 663 -0.60 8.76 13.44
N GLY A 664 -1.72 8.40 12.83
CA GLY A 664 -2.99 9.03 13.13
C GLY A 664 -4.17 8.08 13.00
N TRP A 665 -5.30 8.50 13.54
CA TRP A 665 -6.53 7.71 13.60
C TRP A 665 -7.74 8.50 13.15
N TYR A 666 -8.77 7.75 12.76
CA TYR A 666 -10.07 8.30 12.41
C TYR A 666 -10.80 8.88 13.64
N SER A 667 -11.61 9.91 13.40
CA SER A 667 -12.51 10.52 14.39
C SER A 667 -13.72 9.62 14.66
N PRO A 668 -14.30 9.52 15.87
CA PRO A 668 -14.18 10.43 17.02
C PRO A 668 -13.12 10.05 18.06
N TYR A 669 -12.56 8.84 17.99
CA TYR A 669 -11.64 8.35 19.03
C TYR A 669 -10.17 8.76 18.83
N GLY A 670 -9.81 9.25 17.63
CA GLY A 670 -8.41 9.44 17.28
C GLY A 670 -7.64 10.43 18.17
N GLU A 671 -8.28 11.49 18.65
CA GLU A 671 -7.64 12.45 19.59
C GLU A 671 -7.31 11.77 20.93
N GLU A 672 -8.24 10.99 21.46
CA GLU A 672 -8.06 10.28 22.73
C GLU A 672 -7.04 9.14 22.61
N ILE A 673 -6.98 8.46 21.47
CA ILE A 673 -5.94 7.45 21.22
C ILE A 673 -4.55 8.09 21.17
N ALA A 674 -4.41 9.24 20.49
CA ALA A 674 -3.14 9.97 20.43
C ALA A 674 -2.71 10.46 21.83
N ASN A 675 -3.63 11.00 22.62
CA ASN A 675 -3.36 11.45 23.99
C ASN A 675 -3.02 10.28 24.93
N SER A 676 -3.79 9.19 24.86
CA SER A 676 -3.55 7.99 25.68
C SER A 676 -2.18 7.38 25.38
N ALA A 677 -1.82 7.25 24.10
CA ALA A 677 -0.52 6.74 23.68
C ALA A 677 0.67 7.53 24.23
N ALA A 678 0.47 8.82 24.55
CA ALA A 678 1.48 9.68 25.14
C ALA A 678 1.44 9.75 26.69
N SER A 679 0.65 8.91 27.36
CA SER A 679 0.52 8.95 28.83
C SER A 679 1.85 8.78 29.59
N SER A 680 2.86 8.12 29.01
CA SER A 680 4.20 8.02 29.62
C SER A 680 4.99 9.33 29.60
N LEU A 681 4.60 10.29 28.75
CA LEU A 681 5.24 11.59 28.61
C LEU A 681 5.12 12.45 29.87
N ASP A 682 4.07 12.22 30.68
CA ASP A 682 3.88 12.90 31.97
C ASP A 682 5.03 12.66 32.96
N SER A 683 5.85 11.63 32.73
CA SER A 683 7.04 11.34 33.53
C SER A 683 8.28 12.15 33.12
N SER A 684 8.26 12.80 31.95
CA SER A 684 9.38 13.63 31.45
C SER A 684 9.45 14.98 32.17
N ILE A 685 10.65 15.31 32.62
CA ILE A 685 10.93 16.60 33.26
C ILE A 685 10.96 17.68 32.19
N ASP A 686 11.56 17.40 31.03
CA ASP A 686 11.67 18.33 29.91
C ASP A 686 10.28 18.72 29.38
N TRP A 687 9.37 17.75 29.22
CA TRP A 687 8.00 18.02 28.80
C TRP A 687 7.21 18.86 29.81
N THR A 688 7.41 18.60 31.11
CA THR A 688 6.75 19.35 32.18
C THR A 688 7.19 20.83 32.18
N ILE A 689 8.46 21.11 31.86
CA ILE A 689 9.02 22.47 31.85
C ILE A 689 8.68 23.19 30.54
N TYR A 690 8.76 22.50 29.40
CA TYR A 690 8.56 23.08 28.06
C TYR A 690 7.58 22.25 27.21
N PRO A 691 6.27 22.25 27.54
CA PRO A 691 5.29 21.48 26.77
C PRO A 691 5.24 21.95 25.31
N GLY A 692 5.17 21.01 24.38
CA GLY A 692 5.09 21.25 22.93
C GLY A 692 6.43 21.50 22.22
N ARG A 693 7.57 21.42 22.93
CA ARG A 693 8.91 21.61 22.36
C ARG A 693 9.66 20.27 22.25
N LEU A 694 9.41 19.56 21.14
CA LEU A 694 10.07 18.29 20.82
C LEU A 694 11.60 18.42 20.75
N ASP A 695 12.10 19.57 20.31
CA ASP A 695 13.53 19.88 20.17
C ASP A 695 14.28 19.95 21.52
N LEU A 696 13.55 20.13 22.62
CA LEU A 696 14.12 20.21 23.97
C LEU A 696 13.89 18.94 24.78
N LEU A 697 13.25 17.92 24.19
CA LEU A 697 12.88 16.68 24.86
C LEU A 697 14.04 15.69 24.80
N THR A 698 14.92 15.70 25.80
CA THR A 698 16.15 14.89 25.79
C THR A 698 16.06 13.65 26.66
N ASP A 699 15.12 13.63 27.60
CA ASP A 699 14.96 12.59 28.63
C ASP A 699 13.90 11.52 28.29
N TYR A 700 13.28 11.59 27.11
CA TYR A 700 12.16 10.73 26.71
C TYR A 700 12.34 10.17 25.30
N VAL A 701 11.92 8.92 25.11
CA VAL A 701 11.78 8.25 23.81
C VAL A 701 10.42 7.58 23.79
N GLY A 702 9.61 7.86 22.78
CA GLY A 702 8.25 7.32 22.67
C GLY A 702 7.29 8.25 21.93
N TRP A 703 6.00 7.94 22.02
CA TRP A 703 4.95 8.77 21.41
C TRP A 703 4.78 10.10 22.12
N VAL A 704 4.69 11.17 21.33
CA VAL A 704 4.35 12.52 21.76
C VAL A 704 3.18 13.01 20.90
N PRO A 705 2.12 13.61 21.48
CA PRO A 705 1.03 14.14 20.68
C PRO A 705 1.51 15.36 19.92
N ASP A 706 0.96 15.60 18.73
CA ASP A 706 1.36 16.78 17.96
C ASP A 706 1.08 18.07 18.79
N PRO A 707 2.00 19.05 18.83
CA PRO A 707 1.85 20.22 19.71
C PRO A 707 0.63 21.10 19.40
N SER A 708 -0.03 20.91 18.26
CA SER A 708 -1.31 21.55 17.97
C SER A 708 -2.44 20.82 18.70
N ILE A 709 -3.07 21.52 19.64
CA ILE A 709 -4.22 21.04 20.42
C ILE A 709 -5.31 20.47 19.49
N GLY A 710 -5.82 19.28 19.79
CA GLY A 710 -6.97 18.68 19.10
C GLY A 710 -6.64 17.83 17.87
N THR A 711 -5.39 17.40 17.69
CA THR A 711 -5.02 16.52 16.57
C THR A 711 -5.13 15.05 16.94
N SER A 712 -5.65 14.23 16.03
CA SER A 712 -5.61 12.77 16.11
C SER A 712 -4.27 12.18 15.64
N GLU A 713 -3.17 12.93 15.80
CA GLU A 713 -1.82 12.61 15.31
C GLU A 713 -0.83 12.51 16.47
N ALA A 714 0.06 11.51 16.41
CA ALA A 714 1.19 11.35 17.32
C ALA A 714 2.49 11.16 16.54
N VAL A 715 3.60 11.65 17.09
CA VAL A 715 4.96 11.55 16.53
C VAL A 715 5.81 10.68 17.45
N TRP A 716 6.60 9.77 16.86
CA TRP A 716 7.56 8.96 17.60
C TRP A 716 8.86 9.75 17.77
N HIS A 717 9.18 10.10 19.02
CA HIS A 717 10.35 10.91 19.34
C HIS A 717 11.55 10.05 19.75
N THR A 718 12.71 10.32 19.16
CA THR A 718 13.99 9.59 19.39
C THR A 718 15.17 10.50 19.71
N ASN A 719 14.93 11.72 20.18
CA ASN A 719 16.00 12.67 20.56
C ASN A 719 17.04 12.93 19.45
N GLY A 720 16.58 12.92 18.19
CA GLY A 720 17.41 13.18 17.00
C GLY A 720 18.13 11.96 16.41
N ASP A 721 18.05 10.79 17.04
CA ASP A 721 18.61 9.56 16.46
C ASP A 721 17.68 8.94 15.40
N PRO A 722 18.22 8.37 14.30
CA PRO A 722 17.42 7.70 13.29
C PRO A 722 16.74 6.44 13.84
N ILE A 723 15.52 6.18 13.37
CA ILE A 723 14.63 5.12 13.83
C ILE A 723 14.82 3.88 12.94
N GLN A 724 15.14 2.73 13.54
CA GLN A 724 14.95 1.46 12.83
C GLN A 724 13.46 1.15 12.80
N PHE A 725 12.83 1.40 11.67
CA PHE A 725 11.38 1.32 11.50
C PHE A 725 10.98 0.02 10.82
N SER A 726 10.08 -0.72 11.45
CA SER A 726 9.45 -1.90 10.87
C SER A 726 7.93 -1.80 10.97
N LEU A 727 7.25 -1.88 9.82
CA LEU A 727 5.79 -1.92 9.76
C LEU A 727 5.35 -3.21 9.10
N GLN A 728 4.50 -3.95 9.81
CA GLN A 728 3.93 -5.20 9.34
C GLN A 728 2.41 -5.13 9.38
N LEU A 729 1.79 -5.85 8.45
CA LEU A 729 0.35 -6.01 8.38
C LEU A 729 0.00 -7.48 8.48
N SER A 730 -0.93 -7.81 9.37
CA SER A 730 -1.46 -9.16 9.53
C SER A 730 -2.93 -9.14 9.14
N SER A 731 -3.27 -9.81 8.04
CA SER A 731 -4.64 -9.97 7.58
C SER A 731 -5.29 -11.12 8.34
N LEU A 732 -6.33 -10.81 9.12
CA LEU A 732 -7.09 -11.76 9.93
C LEU A 732 -8.49 -11.91 9.33
N ASP A 733 -8.86 -13.10 8.92
CA ASP A 733 -10.21 -13.39 8.44
C ASP A 733 -11.08 -13.78 9.62
N VAL A 734 -12.27 -13.18 9.70
CA VAL A 734 -13.19 -13.38 10.83
C VAL A 734 -14.53 -13.91 10.33
N THR A 735 -14.99 -15.01 10.89
CA THR A 735 -16.31 -15.60 10.72
C THR A 735 -17.09 -15.41 12.02
N MET A 736 -18.05 -14.48 12.02
CA MET A 736 -18.95 -14.28 13.16
C MET A 736 -20.24 -15.07 12.94
N THR A 737 -20.54 -16.03 13.80
CA THR A 737 -21.75 -16.86 13.74
C THR A 737 -22.56 -16.72 15.02
N GLU A 738 -23.89 -16.70 14.89
CA GLU A 738 -24.78 -16.72 16.07
C GLU A 738 -24.92 -18.17 16.54
N ALA A 739 -24.59 -18.44 17.79
CA ALA A 739 -24.70 -19.76 18.38
C ALA A 739 -26.18 -20.19 18.39
N VAL A 740 -26.49 -21.29 17.70
CA VAL A 740 -27.83 -21.89 17.73
C VAL A 740 -28.02 -22.58 19.07
N GLY A 741 -28.69 -21.89 20.00
CA GLY A 741 -29.11 -22.43 21.30
C GLY A 741 -30.17 -23.51 21.22
#